data_AF-A0A443SJD1-F1
#
_entry.id   AF-A0A443SJD1-F1
#
_cell.length_a   1.000
_cell.length_b   1.000
_cell.length_c   1.000
_cell.angle_alpha   90.00
_cell.angle_beta   90.00
_cell.angle_gamma   90.00
#
_symmetry.space_group_name_H-M   'P 1'
#
loop_
_entity.id
_entity.type
_entity.pdbx_description
1 polymer ?
#
loop_
_entity_poly.entity_id
_entity_poly.type
_entity_poly.pdbx_seq_one_letter_code
_entity_poly.pdbx_strand_id
1 'polypeptide(L)'
;MCYNLRRFYLLKQSQTDTSKISRSEAPKGWDVFVVSQNADEDETLNSKWVERVLKLMKLCAYLVTFGVVLCSAILSKITILLMTSIIKPNRTEVSVCNYGIPGLERDKKYSAVFNITDPERVAWIWCLMIVLMVPELMTLFRSARICTFKSYKRPTKFVFAFVTLMETLHTIGIVMLVFVILPSLDVVKGAMLTNCLCVVPSLLSLFSRHSGESKRAFKTFLDFLALAAQISALVVWPLTEKHENKLALYFPLAAVLVSIGWWENYSDKNSPFRIIRGLASMKEQLYKCRYFSYIFVSIWKIIVIFVSTIVARYLVDGNILYMFSQFKAAFSQHKILIVQDKSDLSSLALTDHNVGIEGEWIELDSYTSTPIWFTLIQIVASWLCYVFGKFACRIYIQGFSYAFPLSLTVPITISLLIASCGIHFENSCHFSSWIPRYLFWTCPNEPFVSDTSFFNVQAILWLLWLLSQTWTTIHIWIPKCERLATTEKIFVNPMYSAAIIDQSLALNRRRNDEEAIRSEDINLDSEGLTQDTSQHYETISEHPEDKKSSVHSSDQIIRILACATMWHETHDEMIQMLKSVIRMDEDQCARRNAQKYLRIVDPDYYEFEVNIFFDDAFELCDENDEEMVVNRFVKQLVEVVDEAASNVHLCNIKLKPPKKYPTPYGGRLEWTMPGGNKLIAHLKDKVKIRHRKRWSQVMYMYYLLGHRLMDLPVDVNRKAVIAENTFILTLDGDINFRPHAVQLLVDLMKKNKNLGAACGRIHPVGTGPMVWYQKFEYAVGHWLQKATEHMIGCVLCSPGCFSLFRAKALMDDNVMRRYTTRSDEALHYVQYDQGEDRWLCTLLLQR
;
A
#
# COMPACT_ATOMS: atom_id res chain seq x y z
N MET A 1 41.80 4.54 10.10
CA MET A 1 41.96 5.50 8.97
C MET A 1 42.86 4.95 7.85
N CYS A 2 44.02 4.32 8.15
CA CYS A 2 44.91 3.72 7.13
C CYS A 2 44.38 2.44 6.42
N TYR A 3 43.33 1.79 6.93
CA TYR A 3 42.83 0.51 6.39
C TYR A 3 41.91 0.69 5.16
N ASN A 4 41.13 1.77 5.10
CA ASN A 4 40.21 2.05 3.98
C ASN A 4 40.93 2.62 2.74
N LEU A 5 42.04 3.35 2.92
CA LEU A 5 42.83 3.88 1.79
C LEU A 5 43.68 2.81 1.09
N ARG A 6 44.14 1.77 1.81
CA ARG A 6 44.96 0.71 1.21
C ARG A 6 44.15 -0.21 0.29
N ARG A 7 42.85 -0.40 0.57
CA ARG A 7 41.90 -1.12 -0.32
C ARG A 7 41.62 -0.34 -1.60
N PHE A 8 41.62 0.99 -1.53
CA PHE A 8 41.48 1.89 -2.69
C PHE A 8 42.71 1.84 -3.63
N TYR A 9 43.91 1.63 -3.09
CA TYR A 9 45.15 1.56 -3.87
C TYR A 9 45.40 0.17 -4.47
N LEU A 10 45.08 -0.92 -3.76
CA LEU A 10 45.30 -2.29 -4.25
C LEU A 10 44.34 -2.70 -5.38
N LEU A 11 43.12 -2.14 -5.43
CA LEU A 11 42.17 -2.36 -6.53
C LEU A 11 42.59 -1.68 -7.86
N LYS A 12 43.51 -0.71 -7.81
CA LYS A 12 44.05 -0.07 -9.03
C LYS A 12 45.16 -0.90 -9.69
N GLN A 13 45.77 -1.83 -8.96
CA GLN A 13 46.87 -2.68 -9.44
C GLN A 13 46.39 -4.05 -9.98
N SER A 14 45.17 -4.49 -9.66
CA SER A 14 44.60 -5.73 -10.22
C SER A 14 43.85 -5.54 -11.56
N GLN A 15 43.92 -4.35 -12.16
CA GLN A 15 43.30 -4.06 -13.47
C GLN A 15 44.17 -4.46 -14.67
N THR A 16 45.37 -4.99 -14.47
CA THR A 16 46.30 -5.35 -15.58
C THR A 16 46.42 -6.83 -15.90
N ASP A 17 45.89 -7.76 -15.11
CA ASP A 17 45.98 -9.19 -15.46
C ASP A 17 44.75 -9.96 -14.98
N THR A 18 43.80 -10.20 -15.90
CA THR A 18 43.19 -11.52 -16.18
C THR A 18 41.95 -11.34 -17.07
N SER A 19 42.16 -11.67 -18.34
CA SER A 19 41.11 -11.88 -19.33
C SER A 19 40.27 -13.12 -19.01
N LYS A 20 38.96 -13.02 -19.27
CA LYS A 20 37.91 -14.07 -19.30
C LYS A 20 37.24 -14.38 -17.95
N ILE A 21 36.16 -13.65 -17.63
CA ILE A 21 34.91 -14.19 -17.05
C ILE A 21 33.75 -13.27 -17.47
N SER A 22 32.59 -13.88 -17.71
CA SER A 22 31.35 -13.40 -18.31
C SER A 22 30.84 -12.02 -17.87
N ARG A 23 30.33 -11.26 -18.86
CA ARG A 23 29.56 -10.02 -18.75
C ARG A 23 28.43 -10.12 -17.71
N SER A 24 28.70 -9.64 -16.50
CA SER A 24 27.70 -9.03 -15.63
C SER A 24 28.04 -7.54 -15.55
N GLU A 25 27.02 -6.69 -15.50
CA GLU A 25 27.16 -5.23 -15.54
C GLU A 25 28.22 -4.74 -14.55
N ALA A 26 29.09 -3.83 -15.00
CA ALA A 26 30.02 -3.16 -14.10
C ALA A 26 29.21 -2.44 -13.00
N PRO A 27 29.55 -2.62 -11.71
CA PRO A 27 28.84 -1.96 -10.62
C PRO A 27 28.90 -0.43 -10.82
N LYS A 28 27.76 0.24 -10.58
CA LYS A 28 27.69 1.71 -10.62
C LYS A 28 28.66 2.25 -9.57
N GLY A 29 29.42 3.31 -9.88
CA GLY A 29 30.53 3.79 -9.03
C GLY A 29 30.17 4.24 -7.60
N TRP A 30 28.88 4.28 -7.24
CA TRP A 30 28.40 4.52 -5.88
C TRP A 30 28.10 3.23 -5.09
N ASP A 31 27.95 2.09 -5.78
CA ASP A 31 27.74 0.77 -5.18
C ASP A 31 29.10 0.08 -5.00
N VAL A 32 29.80 0.51 -3.95
CA VAL A 32 31.13 0.01 -3.58
C VAL A 32 31.03 -1.32 -2.81
N PHE A 33 29.81 -1.79 -2.53
CA PHE A 33 29.54 -2.94 -1.67
C PHE A 33 29.30 -4.20 -2.50
N VAL A 34 30.36 -4.67 -3.17
CA VAL A 34 30.37 -6.04 -3.69
C VAL A 34 30.76 -6.95 -2.52
N VAL A 35 29.78 -7.61 -1.91
CA VAL A 35 30.05 -8.76 -1.03
C VAL A 35 30.55 -9.88 -1.91
N SER A 36 31.87 -10.01 -2.06
CA SER A 36 32.47 -11.20 -2.66
C SER A 36 32.20 -12.38 -1.73
N GLN A 37 31.35 -13.31 -2.15
CA GLN A 37 30.99 -14.49 -1.37
C GLN A 37 31.96 -15.64 -1.69
N ASN A 38 32.42 -16.35 -0.66
CA ASN A 38 32.97 -17.70 -0.83
C ASN A 38 31.83 -18.60 -1.31
N ALA A 39 32.02 -19.25 -2.46
CA ALA A 39 31.02 -20.12 -3.08
C ALA A 39 30.82 -21.45 -2.32
N ASP A 40 31.71 -21.76 -1.37
CA ASP A 40 31.88 -23.14 -0.89
C ASP A 40 31.27 -23.40 0.50
N GLU A 41 30.70 -22.40 1.20
CA GLU A 41 30.16 -22.60 2.58
C GLU A 41 28.69 -22.20 2.81
N ASP A 42 28.01 -21.55 1.87
CA ASP A 42 26.62 -21.10 2.08
C ASP A 42 25.61 -22.02 1.36
N GLU A 43 25.13 -23.07 2.07
CA GLU A 43 23.96 -23.88 1.66
C GLU A 43 22.67 -23.05 1.50
N THR A 44 22.70 -21.77 1.88
CA THR A 44 21.60 -20.79 1.70
C THR A 44 21.55 -20.17 0.30
N LEU A 45 22.52 -20.46 -0.58
CA LEU A 45 22.51 -20.00 -1.97
C LEU A 45 21.41 -20.72 -2.77
N ASN A 46 20.32 -19.99 -3.03
CA ASN A 46 19.38 -20.33 -4.09
C ASN A 46 20.17 -20.59 -5.38
N SER A 47 20.01 -21.77 -5.98
CA SER A 47 20.61 -22.10 -7.27
C SER A 47 20.47 -20.93 -8.26
N LYS A 48 21.52 -20.64 -9.04
CA LYS A 48 21.48 -19.58 -10.09
C LYS A 48 20.28 -19.71 -11.02
N TRP A 49 19.71 -20.91 -11.14
CA TRP A 49 18.47 -21.15 -11.85
C TRP A 49 17.25 -20.59 -11.12
N VAL A 50 17.13 -20.82 -9.81
CA VAL A 50 16.07 -20.26 -8.94
C VAL A 50 16.11 -18.74 -8.96
N GLU A 51 17.30 -18.13 -8.90
CA GLU A 51 17.41 -16.67 -8.97
C GLU A 51 16.95 -16.10 -10.32
N ARG A 52 17.31 -16.76 -11.43
CA ARG A 52 16.80 -16.40 -12.77
C ARG A 52 15.29 -16.54 -12.87
N VAL A 53 14.72 -17.63 -12.36
CA VAL A 53 13.27 -17.85 -12.29
C VAL A 53 12.60 -16.78 -11.45
N LEU A 54 13.16 -16.39 -10.30
CA LEU A 54 12.64 -15.31 -9.47
C LEU A 54 12.67 -13.95 -10.18
N LYS A 55 13.75 -13.64 -10.91
CA LYS A 55 13.83 -12.41 -11.72
C LYS A 55 12.79 -12.41 -12.84
N LEU A 56 12.63 -13.54 -13.53
CA LEU A 56 11.59 -13.71 -14.55
C LEU A 56 10.18 -13.56 -13.95
N MET A 57 9.90 -14.22 -12.82
CA MET A 57 8.60 -14.11 -12.14
C MET A 57 8.31 -12.66 -11.69
N LYS A 58 9.33 -11.93 -11.21
CA LYS A 58 9.18 -10.50 -10.88
C LYS A 58 8.83 -9.70 -12.13
N LEU A 59 9.54 -9.88 -13.24
CA LEU A 59 9.24 -9.20 -14.50
C LEU A 59 7.83 -9.52 -15.00
N CYS A 60 7.45 -10.81 -14.98
CA CYS A 60 6.09 -11.25 -15.31
C CYS A 60 5.05 -10.58 -14.41
N ALA A 61 5.28 -10.51 -13.09
CA ALA A 61 4.36 -9.84 -12.16
C ALA A 61 4.20 -8.35 -12.49
N TYR A 62 5.27 -7.63 -12.89
CA TYR A 62 5.18 -6.23 -13.31
C TYR A 62 4.32 -6.07 -14.57
N LEU A 63 4.58 -6.87 -15.60
CA LEU A 63 3.87 -6.78 -16.88
C LEU A 63 2.39 -7.21 -16.75
N VAL A 64 2.11 -8.30 -16.04
CA VAL A 64 0.75 -8.79 -15.82
C VAL A 64 -0.05 -7.80 -15.00
N THR A 65 0.51 -7.25 -13.91
CA THR A 65 -0.20 -6.25 -13.10
C THR A 65 -0.49 -4.98 -13.89
N PHE A 66 0.49 -4.50 -14.68
CA PHE A 66 0.30 -3.36 -15.57
C PHE A 66 -0.83 -3.59 -16.58
N GLY A 67 -0.78 -4.72 -17.30
CA GLY A 67 -1.78 -5.06 -18.31
C GLY A 67 -3.18 -5.23 -17.72
N VAL A 68 -3.31 -5.90 -16.57
CA VAL A 68 -4.61 -6.08 -15.91
C VAL A 68 -5.18 -4.74 -15.45
N VAL A 69 -4.39 -3.87 -14.80
CA VAL A 69 -4.88 -2.55 -14.34
C VAL A 69 -5.33 -1.69 -15.52
N LEU A 70 -4.53 -1.64 -16.60
CA LEU A 70 -4.85 -0.83 -17.78
C LEU A 70 -6.09 -1.35 -18.51
N CYS A 71 -6.11 -2.64 -18.87
CA CYS A 71 -7.22 -3.22 -19.64
C CYS A 71 -8.53 -3.19 -18.85
N SER A 72 -8.49 -3.45 -17.54
CA SER A 72 -9.70 -3.42 -16.71
C SER A 72 -10.24 -1.99 -16.51
N ALA A 73 -9.36 -0.99 -16.39
CA ALA A 73 -9.77 0.41 -16.31
C ALA A 73 -10.41 0.91 -17.62
N ILE A 74 -9.79 0.60 -18.77
CA ILE A 74 -10.32 0.93 -20.10
C ILE A 74 -11.66 0.24 -20.34
N LEU A 75 -11.71 -1.07 -20.09
CA LEU A 75 -12.94 -1.86 -20.26
C LEU A 75 -14.06 -1.27 -19.42
N SER A 76 -13.77 -0.92 -18.16
CA SER A 76 -14.76 -0.34 -17.25
C SER A 76 -15.26 1.06 -17.69
N LYS A 77 -14.39 1.86 -18.32
CA LYS A 77 -14.77 3.18 -18.82
C LYS A 77 -15.57 3.09 -20.13
N ILE A 78 -15.22 2.17 -21.02
CA ILE A 78 -15.94 1.96 -22.29
C ILE A 78 -17.36 1.45 -22.03
N THR A 79 -17.52 0.50 -21.10
CA THR A 79 -18.83 -0.07 -20.74
C THR A 79 -19.72 0.95 -20.04
N ILE A 80 -19.22 1.75 -19.08
CA ILE A 80 -20.06 2.77 -18.42
C ILE A 80 -20.53 3.86 -19.41
N LEU A 81 -19.66 4.26 -20.36
CA LEU A 81 -20.03 5.21 -21.42
C LEU A 81 -21.05 4.62 -22.39
N LEU A 82 -20.96 3.32 -22.70
CA LEU A 82 -21.98 2.62 -23.49
C LEU A 82 -23.33 2.63 -22.76
N MET A 83 -23.35 2.16 -21.50
CA MET A 83 -24.56 2.06 -20.67
C MET A 83 -25.26 3.42 -20.52
N THR A 84 -24.49 4.49 -20.30
CA THR A 84 -25.05 5.85 -20.16
C THR A 84 -25.56 6.42 -21.49
N SER A 85 -24.90 6.12 -22.61
CA SER A 85 -25.36 6.56 -23.95
C SER A 85 -26.74 6.02 -24.35
N ILE A 86 -27.12 4.84 -23.87
CA ILE A 86 -28.40 4.18 -24.20
C ILE A 86 -29.59 4.85 -23.48
N ILE A 87 -29.34 5.53 -22.36
CA ILE A 87 -30.39 6.11 -21.52
C ILE A 87 -30.85 7.50 -22.05
N LYS A 88 -30.17 8.06 -23.06
CA LYS A 88 -30.55 9.31 -23.74
C LYS A 88 -32.03 9.23 -24.17
N PRO A 89 -32.89 10.19 -23.77
CA PRO A 89 -34.30 10.21 -24.20
C PRO A 89 -34.42 10.43 -25.70
N ASN A 90 -35.41 9.77 -26.34
CA ASN A 90 -35.75 9.95 -27.76
C ASN A 90 -34.53 9.85 -28.68
N ARG A 91 -33.75 8.79 -28.50
CA ARG A 91 -32.53 8.56 -29.26
C ARG A 91 -32.88 8.07 -30.66
N THR A 92 -32.46 8.78 -31.71
CA THR A 92 -32.75 8.48 -33.12
C THR A 92 -31.51 8.26 -33.99
N GLU A 93 -30.30 8.36 -33.41
CA GLU A 93 -29.02 8.48 -34.15
C GLU A 93 -28.23 7.16 -34.24
N VAL A 94 -28.80 6.00 -33.90
CA VAL A 94 -28.05 4.73 -33.88
C VAL A 94 -28.22 3.97 -35.17
N SER A 95 -27.23 4.05 -36.07
CA SER A 95 -27.23 3.26 -37.30
C SER A 95 -27.22 1.76 -37.00
N VAL A 96 -28.21 1.03 -37.53
CA VAL A 96 -28.37 -0.41 -37.38
C VAL A 96 -27.74 -1.13 -38.57
N CYS A 97 -27.06 -2.25 -38.30
CA CYS A 97 -26.56 -3.12 -39.37
C CYS A 97 -27.72 -3.72 -40.18
N ASN A 98 -27.79 -3.40 -41.48
CA ASN A 98 -28.83 -3.87 -42.41
C ASN A 98 -28.58 -5.28 -42.98
N TYR A 99 -27.39 -5.87 -42.74
CA TYR A 99 -27.03 -7.17 -43.30
C TYR A 99 -27.76 -8.34 -42.62
N GLY A 100 -28.54 -9.09 -43.41
CA GLY A 100 -29.17 -10.34 -42.99
C GLY A 100 -30.39 -10.20 -42.08
N ILE A 101 -31.08 -9.05 -42.13
CA ILE A 101 -32.39 -8.85 -41.46
C ILE A 101 -33.48 -8.85 -42.54
N PRO A 102 -34.50 -9.73 -42.44
CA PRO A 102 -35.61 -9.74 -43.40
C PRO A 102 -36.41 -8.44 -43.30
N GLY A 103 -36.59 -7.76 -44.45
CA GLY A 103 -37.32 -6.48 -44.54
C GLY A 103 -36.45 -5.23 -44.64
N LEU A 104 -35.13 -5.30 -44.43
CA LEU A 104 -34.22 -4.16 -44.61
C LEU A 104 -33.51 -4.24 -45.99
N GLU A 105 -33.69 -3.22 -46.81
CA GLU A 105 -32.94 -3.04 -48.05
C GLU A 105 -31.45 -2.71 -47.80
N ARG A 106 -30.56 -3.24 -48.65
CA ARG A 106 -29.10 -3.15 -48.47
C ARG A 106 -28.51 -1.75 -48.73
N ASP A 107 -29.19 -0.92 -49.52
CA ASP A 107 -28.70 0.39 -49.95
C ASP A 107 -29.24 1.54 -49.07
N LYS A 108 -30.14 1.24 -48.13
CA LYS A 108 -30.76 2.21 -47.23
C LYS A 108 -30.15 2.13 -45.83
N LYS A 109 -29.98 3.28 -45.18
CA LYS A 109 -29.57 3.40 -43.78
C LYS A 109 -30.79 3.34 -42.86
N TYR A 110 -30.66 2.62 -41.76
CA TYR A 110 -31.71 2.46 -40.75
C TYR A 110 -31.16 2.84 -39.39
N SER A 111 -32.01 3.44 -38.56
CA SER A 111 -31.69 3.89 -37.23
C SER A 111 -32.63 3.28 -36.19
N ALA A 112 -32.09 2.80 -35.07
CA ALA A 112 -32.89 2.34 -33.95
C ALA A 112 -33.41 3.56 -33.17
N VAL A 113 -34.71 3.55 -32.87
CA VAL A 113 -35.36 4.61 -32.10
C VAL A 113 -35.71 4.08 -30.72
N PHE A 114 -35.22 4.77 -29.69
CA PHE A 114 -35.54 4.48 -28.30
C PHE A 114 -36.43 5.57 -27.72
N ASN A 115 -37.71 5.26 -27.53
CA ASN A 115 -38.69 6.11 -26.88
C ASN A 115 -38.50 6.12 -25.35
N ILE A 116 -39.11 7.12 -24.71
CA ILE A 116 -39.00 7.34 -23.26
C ILE A 116 -39.44 6.11 -22.45
N THR A 117 -40.47 5.41 -22.91
CA THR A 117 -41.13 4.28 -22.22
C THR A 117 -40.56 2.91 -22.59
N ASP A 118 -39.50 2.84 -23.38
CA ASP A 118 -39.03 1.56 -23.91
C ASP A 118 -38.44 0.65 -22.82
N PRO A 119 -38.80 -0.66 -22.84
CA PRO A 119 -38.30 -1.61 -21.85
C PRO A 119 -36.77 -1.73 -21.84
N GLU A 120 -36.10 -1.62 -22.99
CA GLU A 120 -34.64 -1.69 -23.10
C GLU A 120 -33.97 -0.61 -22.25
N ARG A 121 -34.45 0.63 -22.36
CA ARG A 121 -33.94 1.78 -21.61
C ARG A 121 -34.11 1.58 -20.11
N VAL A 122 -35.25 1.02 -19.69
CA VAL A 122 -35.53 0.70 -18.29
C VAL A 122 -34.53 -0.34 -17.77
N ALA A 123 -34.19 -1.37 -18.55
CA ALA A 123 -33.19 -2.36 -18.17
C ALA A 123 -31.83 -1.71 -17.88
N TRP A 124 -31.34 -0.83 -18.77
CA TRP A 124 -30.06 -0.14 -18.60
C TRP A 124 -30.04 0.81 -17.38
N ILE A 125 -31.16 1.49 -17.08
CA ILE A 125 -31.28 2.33 -15.87
C ILE A 125 -31.10 1.50 -14.60
N TRP A 126 -31.80 0.37 -14.49
CA TRP A 126 -31.67 -0.54 -13.34
C TRP A 126 -30.28 -1.16 -13.24
N CYS A 127 -29.71 -1.57 -14.37
CA CYS A 127 -28.35 -2.10 -14.46
C CYS A 127 -27.29 -1.09 -13.97
N LEU A 128 -27.35 0.17 -14.41
CA LEU A 128 -26.46 1.22 -13.93
C LEU A 128 -26.61 1.47 -12.43
N MET A 129 -27.83 1.45 -11.92
CA MET A 129 -28.07 1.61 -10.49
C MET A 129 -27.42 0.48 -9.68
N ILE A 130 -27.52 -0.77 -10.15
CA ILE A 130 -26.83 -1.92 -9.54
C ILE A 130 -25.30 -1.73 -9.56
N VAL A 131 -24.73 -1.28 -10.69
CA VAL A 131 -23.29 -0.99 -10.80
C VAL A 131 -22.83 0.00 -9.71
N LEU A 132 -23.62 1.04 -9.43
CA LEU A 132 -23.29 2.01 -8.38
C LEU A 132 -23.47 1.46 -6.96
N MET A 133 -24.41 0.55 -6.74
CA MET A 133 -24.70 -0.04 -5.41
C MET A 133 -23.67 -1.11 -4.98
N VAL A 134 -23.08 -1.85 -5.91
CA VAL A 134 -22.18 -2.99 -5.60
C VAL A 134 -20.97 -2.60 -4.74
N PRO A 135 -20.21 -1.52 -5.04
CA PRO A 135 -19.10 -1.10 -4.17
C PRO A 135 -19.53 -0.72 -2.75
N GLU A 136 -20.73 -0.18 -2.59
CA GLU A 136 -21.29 0.17 -1.27
C GLU A 136 -21.68 -1.08 -0.48
N LEU A 137 -22.25 -2.09 -1.14
CA LEU A 137 -22.48 -3.41 -0.53
C LEU A 137 -21.16 -4.05 -0.09
N MET A 138 -20.13 -4.02 -0.93
CA MET A 138 -18.81 -4.53 -0.56
C MET A 138 -18.20 -3.76 0.64
N THR A 139 -18.44 -2.45 0.73
CA THR A 139 -18.00 -1.62 1.86
C THR A 139 -18.74 -2.00 3.14
N LEU A 140 -20.05 -2.25 3.07
CA LEU A 140 -20.86 -2.74 4.17
C LEU A 140 -20.34 -4.06 4.71
N PHE A 141 -20.16 -5.07 3.85
CA PHE A 141 -19.65 -6.39 4.25
C PHE A 141 -18.27 -6.30 4.91
N ARG A 142 -17.36 -5.51 4.34
CA ARG A 142 -16.02 -5.33 4.90
C ARG A 142 -16.06 -4.63 6.26
N SER A 143 -16.90 -3.61 6.41
CA SER A 143 -17.03 -2.83 7.64
C SER A 143 -17.68 -3.64 8.75
N ALA A 144 -18.72 -4.40 8.43
CA ALA A 144 -19.36 -5.36 9.34
C ALA A 144 -18.35 -6.39 9.85
N ARG A 145 -17.60 -7.05 8.95
CA ARG A 145 -16.56 -8.02 9.33
C ARG A 145 -15.50 -7.42 10.27
N ILE A 146 -15.09 -6.19 10.04
CA ILE A 146 -14.07 -5.56 10.89
C ILE A 146 -14.64 -5.23 12.27
N CYS A 147 -15.89 -4.76 12.35
CA CYS A 147 -16.52 -4.45 13.64
C CYS A 147 -16.87 -5.71 14.45
N THR A 148 -17.04 -6.88 13.81
CA THR A 148 -17.28 -8.15 14.52
C THR A 148 -16.00 -8.77 15.07
N PHE A 149 -14.87 -8.67 14.36
CA PHE A 149 -13.62 -9.36 14.71
C PHE A 149 -12.51 -8.45 15.30
N LYS A 150 -12.67 -7.13 15.28
CA LYS A 150 -11.65 -6.19 15.80
C LYS A 150 -12.24 -5.15 16.75
N SER A 151 -11.41 -4.65 17.66
CA SER A 151 -11.74 -3.50 18.50
C SER A 151 -11.97 -2.24 17.66
N TYR A 152 -13.03 -1.49 17.96
CA TYR A 152 -13.42 -0.27 17.25
C TYR A 152 -13.78 0.86 18.22
N LYS A 153 -13.64 2.12 17.77
CA LYS A 153 -14.06 3.32 18.50
C LYS A 153 -15.29 3.94 17.87
N ARG A 154 -16.19 4.47 18.69
CA ARG A 154 -17.40 5.17 18.23
C ARG A 154 -17.07 6.62 17.81
N PRO A 155 -17.68 7.13 16.73
CA PRO A 155 -17.51 8.53 16.31
C PRO A 155 -18.24 9.48 17.25
N THR A 156 -17.79 10.74 17.29
CA THR A 156 -18.60 11.83 17.85
C THR A 156 -19.80 12.11 16.94
N LYS A 157 -20.93 12.57 17.51
CA LYS A 157 -22.16 12.85 16.74
C LYS A 157 -21.91 13.84 15.59
N PHE A 158 -21.07 14.85 15.83
CA PHE A 158 -20.71 15.86 14.84
C PHE A 158 -19.91 15.28 13.66
N VAL A 159 -18.87 14.47 13.94
CA VAL A 159 -18.07 13.84 12.88
C VAL A 159 -18.91 12.89 12.06
N PHE A 160 -19.77 12.09 12.70
CA PHE A 160 -20.68 11.20 11.99
C PHE A 160 -21.63 11.98 11.06
N ALA A 161 -22.30 13.03 11.56
CA ALA A 161 -23.20 13.85 10.77
C ALA A 161 -22.50 14.53 9.58
N PHE A 162 -21.31 15.06 9.79
CA PHE A 162 -20.52 15.71 8.73
C PHE A 162 -20.08 14.72 7.64
N VAL A 163 -19.62 13.53 8.03
CA VAL A 163 -19.21 12.50 7.08
C VAL A 163 -20.41 12.01 6.27
N THR A 164 -21.54 11.79 6.92
CA THR A 164 -22.79 11.46 6.21
C THR A 164 -23.18 12.56 5.23
N LEU A 165 -23.08 13.84 5.61
CA LEU A 165 -23.34 14.96 4.70
C LEU A 165 -22.39 14.95 3.48
N MET A 166 -21.08 14.85 3.70
CA MET A 166 -20.12 14.85 2.59
C MET A 166 -20.32 13.66 1.64
N GLU A 167 -20.61 12.48 2.17
CA GLU A 167 -20.91 11.28 1.38
C GLU A 167 -22.25 11.40 0.64
N THR A 168 -23.26 12.07 1.20
CA THR A 168 -24.50 12.37 0.47
C THR A 168 -24.27 13.26 -0.74
N LEU A 169 -23.54 14.36 -0.55
CA LEU A 169 -23.23 15.31 -1.62
C LEU A 169 -22.46 14.62 -2.75
N HIS A 170 -21.45 13.82 -2.40
CA HIS A 170 -20.70 13.03 -3.37
C HIS A 170 -21.59 12.04 -4.14
N THR A 171 -22.47 11.32 -3.44
CA THR A 171 -23.37 10.33 -4.06
C THR A 171 -24.34 10.99 -5.04
N ILE A 172 -24.93 12.13 -4.66
CA ILE A 172 -25.79 12.92 -5.54
C ILE A 172 -25.01 13.38 -6.78
N GLY A 173 -23.77 13.86 -6.61
CA GLY A 173 -22.90 14.23 -7.72
C GLY A 173 -22.64 13.09 -8.70
N ILE A 174 -22.34 11.88 -8.21
CA ILE A 174 -22.13 10.70 -9.06
C ILE A 174 -23.40 10.32 -9.82
N VAL A 175 -24.56 10.36 -9.17
CA VAL A 175 -25.85 10.06 -9.82
C VAL A 175 -26.19 11.11 -10.87
N MET A 176 -25.95 12.40 -10.60
CA MET A 176 -26.11 13.46 -11.61
C MET A 176 -25.17 13.26 -12.80
N LEU A 177 -23.91 12.87 -12.55
CA LEU A 177 -22.96 12.58 -13.62
C LEU A 177 -23.45 11.43 -14.51
N VAL A 178 -23.88 10.31 -13.91
CA VAL A 178 -24.23 9.07 -14.63
C VAL A 178 -25.60 9.13 -15.31
N PHE A 179 -26.61 9.73 -14.68
CA PHE A 179 -28.00 9.68 -15.17
C PHE A 179 -28.49 10.95 -15.85
N VAL A 180 -27.78 12.08 -15.72
CA VAL A 180 -28.16 13.37 -16.33
C VAL A 180 -27.11 13.83 -17.34
N ILE A 181 -25.84 13.91 -16.93
CA ILE A 181 -24.80 14.53 -17.76
C ILE A 181 -24.31 13.56 -18.84
N LEU A 182 -23.74 12.40 -18.47
CA LEU A 182 -23.18 11.46 -19.46
C LEU A 182 -24.16 11.04 -20.56
N PRO A 183 -25.46 10.76 -20.28
CA PRO A 183 -26.43 10.42 -21.32
C PRO A 183 -26.74 11.57 -22.28
N SER A 184 -26.48 12.82 -21.87
CA SER A 184 -26.72 13.99 -22.73
C SER A 184 -25.56 14.28 -23.69
N LEU A 185 -24.43 13.57 -23.56
CA LEU A 185 -23.19 13.87 -24.26
C LEU A 185 -22.74 12.75 -25.19
N ASP A 186 -21.94 13.12 -26.18
CA ASP A 186 -21.18 12.17 -26.99
C ASP A 186 -20.14 11.46 -26.14
N VAL A 187 -19.81 10.22 -26.49
CA VAL A 187 -18.97 9.38 -25.63
C VAL A 187 -17.53 9.87 -25.51
N VAL A 188 -17.02 10.55 -26.55
CA VAL A 188 -15.69 11.19 -26.54
C VAL A 188 -15.67 12.38 -25.58
N LYS A 189 -16.67 13.26 -25.70
CA LYS A 189 -16.89 14.39 -24.80
C LYS A 189 -17.06 13.93 -23.35
N GLY A 190 -17.88 12.90 -23.12
CA GLY A 190 -18.08 12.28 -21.81
C GLY A 190 -16.78 11.73 -21.21
N ALA A 191 -15.94 11.06 -22.01
CA ALA A 191 -14.63 10.59 -21.56
C ALA A 191 -13.68 11.75 -21.20
N MET A 192 -13.65 12.82 -22.01
CA MET A 192 -12.81 14.01 -21.76
C MET A 192 -13.19 14.70 -20.44
N LEU A 193 -14.49 14.82 -20.15
CA LEU A 193 -14.98 15.46 -18.93
C LEU A 193 -14.61 14.72 -17.65
N THR A 194 -14.36 13.41 -17.69
CA THR A 194 -13.92 12.68 -16.51
C THR A 194 -12.59 13.19 -15.94
N ASN A 195 -11.77 13.88 -16.76
CA ASN A 195 -10.53 14.52 -16.29
C ASN A 195 -10.75 15.84 -15.50
N CYS A 196 -11.99 16.34 -15.48
CA CYS A 196 -12.36 17.62 -14.88
C CYS A 196 -12.99 17.47 -13.48
N LEU A 197 -12.88 16.28 -12.88
CA LEU A 197 -13.55 15.93 -11.62
C LEU A 197 -12.68 16.20 -10.38
N CYS A 198 -11.57 16.94 -10.50
CA CYS A 198 -10.61 17.17 -9.41
C CYS A 198 -10.56 18.64 -8.90
N VAL A 199 -11.67 19.38 -9.03
CA VAL A 199 -11.81 20.79 -8.59
C VAL A 199 -11.56 20.96 -7.08
N VAL A 200 -12.29 20.25 -6.20
CA VAL A 200 -12.08 20.36 -4.75
C VAL A 200 -10.69 19.84 -4.32
N PRO A 201 -10.18 18.70 -4.83
CA PRO A 201 -8.80 18.28 -4.61
C PRO A 201 -7.73 19.32 -4.95
N SER A 202 -7.82 19.94 -6.13
CA SER A 202 -6.86 20.99 -6.56
C SER A 202 -6.95 22.23 -5.68
N LEU A 203 -8.17 22.66 -5.30
CA LEU A 203 -8.40 23.76 -4.38
C LEU A 203 -7.80 23.50 -2.99
N LEU A 204 -8.07 22.31 -2.42
CA LEU A 204 -7.54 21.93 -1.12
C LEU A 204 -6.02 21.76 -1.16
N SER A 205 -5.45 21.18 -2.23
CA SER A 205 -4.00 21.07 -2.41
C SER A 205 -3.31 22.43 -2.31
N LEU A 206 -3.85 23.45 -3.00
CA LEU A 206 -3.33 24.81 -3.00
C LEU A 206 -3.31 25.42 -1.58
N PHE A 207 -4.42 25.32 -0.86
CA PHE A 207 -4.54 25.93 0.47
C PHE A 207 -3.92 25.09 1.60
N SER A 208 -3.61 23.83 1.33
CA SER A 208 -3.02 22.91 2.31
C SER A 208 -1.50 23.05 2.42
N ARG A 209 -0.84 23.84 1.55
CA ARG A 209 0.61 24.06 1.57
C ARG A 209 1.08 24.82 2.82
N HIS A 210 2.09 24.28 3.49
CA HIS A 210 2.68 24.85 4.71
C HIS A 210 4.11 25.38 4.49
N SER A 211 4.64 26.17 5.45
CA SER A 211 5.93 26.87 5.33
C SER A 211 7.16 25.95 5.34
N GLY A 212 7.04 24.73 5.87
CA GLY A 212 8.14 23.75 5.97
C GLY A 212 8.51 23.04 4.66
N GLU A 213 7.66 23.10 3.62
CA GLU A 213 7.87 22.33 2.38
C GLU A 213 8.98 22.89 1.47
N SER A 214 9.80 21.99 0.93
CA SER A 214 10.77 22.34 -0.13
C SER A 214 10.08 22.81 -1.41
N LYS A 215 10.64 23.87 -2.03
CA LYS A 215 10.15 24.49 -3.27
C LYS A 215 8.66 24.89 -3.20
N ARG A 216 8.20 25.37 -2.04
CA ARG A 216 6.80 25.78 -1.80
C ARG A 216 6.24 26.70 -2.89
N ALA A 217 6.97 27.76 -3.26
CA ALA A 217 6.51 28.74 -4.24
C ALA A 217 6.19 28.09 -5.60
N PHE A 218 7.10 27.23 -6.09
CA PHE A 218 6.92 26.50 -7.34
C PHE A 218 5.72 25.54 -7.28
N LYS A 219 5.59 24.77 -6.19
CA LYS A 219 4.45 23.86 -6.01
C LYS A 219 3.11 24.61 -5.93
N THR A 220 3.08 25.73 -5.23
CA THR A 220 1.89 26.60 -5.09
C THR A 220 1.49 27.17 -6.45
N PHE A 221 2.46 27.60 -7.27
CA PHE A 221 2.21 28.07 -8.63
C PHE A 221 1.59 26.98 -9.52
N LEU A 222 2.13 25.76 -9.45
CA LEU A 222 1.57 24.63 -10.21
C LEU A 222 0.19 24.20 -9.70
N ASP A 223 -0.05 24.21 -8.38
CA ASP A 223 -1.37 23.96 -7.81
C ASP A 223 -2.39 25.01 -8.29
N PHE A 224 -1.98 26.28 -8.38
CA PHE A 224 -2.81 27.36 -8.93
C PHE A 224 -3.13 27.13 -10.41
N LEU A 225 -2.14 26.77 -11.23
CA LEU A 225 -2.34 26.49 -12.65
C LEU A 225 -3.28 25.27 -12.85
N ALA A 226 -3.10 24.23 -12.04
CA ALA A 226 -3.97 23.05 -12.07
C ALA A 226 -5.41 23.41 -11.70
N LEU A 227 -5.62 24.22 -10.66
CA LEU A 227 -6.95 24.72 -10.29
C LEU A 227 -7.58 25.57 -11.39
N ALA A 228 -6.82 26.49 -12.00
CA ALA A 228 -7.30 27.32 -13.09
C ALA A 228 -7.74 26.48 -14.30
N ALA A 229 -6.99 25.43 -14.64
CA ALA A 229 -7.36 24.48 -15.69
C ALA A 229 -8.62 23.67 -15.34
N GLN A 230 -8.85 23.29 -14.08
CA GLN A 230 -10.09 22.60 -13.68
C GLN A 230 -11.29 23.55 -13.73
N ILE A 231 -11.12 24.80 -13.28
CA ILE A 231 -12.18 25.82 -13.33
C ILE A 231 -12.54 26.15 -14.77
N SER A 232 -11.56 26.18 -15.70
CA SER A 232 -11.85 26.43 -17.11
C SER A 232 -12.82 25.40 -17.68
N ALA A 233 -12.74 24.13 -17.28
CA ALA A 233 -13.70 23.11 -17.70
C ALA A 233 -15.13 23.43 -17.23
N LEU A 234 -15.30 23.97 -16.03
CA LEU A 234 -16.62 24.31 -15.47
C LEU A 234 -17.27 25.51 -16.19
N VAL A 235 -16.47 26.36 -16.82
CA VAL A 235 -16.95 27.58 -17.50
C VAL A 235 -17.08 27.38 -18.99
N VAL A 236 -16.09 26.77 -19.63
CA VAL A 236 -16.08 26.56 -21.09
C VAL A 236 -17.21 25.61 -21.49
N TRP A 237 -17.43 24.53 -20.73
CA TRP A 237 -18.39 23.50 -21.09
C TRP A 237 -19.84 24.01 -21.18
N PRO A 238 -20.39 24.69 -20.16
CA PRO A 238 -21.75 25.22 -20.26
C PRO A 238 -21.89 26.32 -21.32
N LEU A 239 -20.81 26.99 -21.72
CA LEU A 239 -20.84 28.04 -22.74
C LEU A 239 -20.87 27.45 -24.16
N THR A 240 -20.13 26.37 -24.41
CA THR A 240 -20.08 25.73 -25.74
C THR A 240 -21.35 24.94 -26.06
N GLU A 241 -21.94 24.27 -25.07
CA GLU A 241 -23.07 23.35 -25.26
C GLU A 241 -24.44 23.99 -24.96
N LYS A 242 -24.48 25.26 -24.53
CA LYS A 242 -25.73 25.95 -24.13
C LYS A 242 -26.79 25.98 -25.23
N HIS A 243 -26.34 26.03 -26.48
CA HIS A 243 -27.21 26.16 -27.65
C HIS A 243 -27.92 24.85 -28.00
N GLU A 244 -27.31 23.70 -27.69
CA GLU A 244 -27.84 22.38 -28.05
C GLU A 244 -28.53 21.68 -26.88
N ASN A 245 -28.00 21.79 -25.64
CA ASN A 245 -28.51 21.03 -24.49
C ASN A 245 -28.61 21.86 -23.20
N LYS A 246 -29.84 22.20 -22.77
CA LYS A 246 -30.09 22.91 -21.50
C LYS A 246 -29.58 22.15 -20.26
N LEU A 247 -29.48 20.82 -20.34
CA LEU A 247 -28.99 19.97 -19.25
C LEU A 247 -27.48 20.13 -19.00
N ALA A 248 -26.71 20.70 -19.95
CA ALA A 248 -25.28 20.96 -19.79
C ALA A 248 -24.97 21.99 -18.68
N LEU A 249 -25.95 22.81 -18.29
CA LEU A 249 -25.81 23.79 -17.19
C LEU A 249 -25.60 23.14 -15.82
N TYR A 250 -26.00 21.88 -15.65
CA TYR A 250 -25.84 21.16 -14.38
C TYR A 250 -24.46 20.52 -14.18
N PHE A 251 -23.60 20.54 -15.21
CA PHE A 251 -22.26 19.96 -15.14
C PHE A 251 -21.39 20.56 -14.02
N PRO A 252 -21.27 21.91 -13.86
CA PRO A 252 -20.43 22.48 -12.82
C PRO A 252 -20.81 22.03 -11.41
N LEU A 253 -22.12 21.93 -11.16
CA LEU A 253 -22.64 21.45 -9.89
C LEU A 253 -22.24 19.98 -9.65
N ALA A 254 -22.43 19.11 -10.64
CA ALA A 254 -22.05 17.70 -10.52
C ALA A 254 -20.53 17.51 -10.35
N ALA A 255 -19.70 18.24 -11.11
CA ALA A 255 -18.24 18.15 -11.01
C ALA A 255 -17.74 18.53 -9.62
N VAL A 256 -18.27 19.62 -9.04
CA VAL A 256 -17.95 20.02 -7.67
C VAL A 256 -18.41 18.97 -6.67
N LEU A 257 -19.67 18.51 -6.75
CA LEU A 257 -20.23 17.50 -5.84
C LEU A 257 -19.44 16.18 -5.88
N VAL A 258 -19.08 15.68 -7.07
CA VAL A 258 -18.23 14.49 -7.23
C VAL A 258 -16.87 14.72 -6.56
N SER A 259 -16.24 15.87 -6.80
CA SER A 259 -14.92 16.19 -6.28
C SER A 259 -14.83 16.29 -4.75
N ILE A 260 -15.94 16.62 -4.08
CA ILE A 260 -16.03 16.66 -2.61
C ILE A 260 -15.65 15.31 -1.99
N GLY A 261 -15.93 14.19 -2.65
CA GLY A 261 -15.69 12.84 -2.10
C GLY A 261 -14.24 12.55 -1.66
N TRP A 262 -13.27 13.34 -2.12
CA TRP A 262 -11.84 13.15 -1.81
C TRP A 262 -11.25 14.23 -0.88
N TRP A 263 -12.08 15.04 -0.22
CA TRP A 263 -11.64 16.13 0.68
C TRP A 263 -10.65 15.69 1.78
N GLU A 264 -10.81 14.47 2.30
CA GLU A 264 -9.93 13.91 3.35
C GLU A 264 -8.48 13.78 2.87
N ASN A 265 -8.26 13.50 1.58
CA ASN A 265 -6.92 13.23 1.09
C ASN A 265 -6.07 14.50 0.96
N TYR A 266 -6.73 15.64 0.72
CA TYR A 266 -6.08 16.92 0.42
C TYR A 266 -6.12 17.93 1.58
N SER A 267 -6.48 17.48 2.78
CA SER A 267 -6.48 18.30 4.01
C SER A 267 -5.27 17.97 4.92
N ASP A 268 -4.49 19.01 5.22
CA ASP A 268 -3.32 18.98 6.12
C ASP A 268 -3.55 19.86 7.37
N LYS A 269 -3.03 19.40 8.50
CA LYS A 269 -3.05 20.07 9.81
C LYS A 269 -2.13 21.28 9.89
N ASN A 270 -1.04 21.27 9.11
CA ASN A 270 -0.05 22.34 9.14
C ASN A 270 -0.44 23.51 8.22
N SER A 271 -1.64 23.46 7.64
CA SER A 271 -2.16 24.51 6.77
C SER A 271 -2.35 25.84 7.53
N PRO A 272 -2.09 26.98 6.86
CA PRO A 272 -2.27 28.30 7.49
C PRO A 272 -3.76 28.61 7.76
N PHE A 273 -4.68 28.01 7.02
CA PHE A 273 -6.11 28.29 7.10
C PHE A 273 -6.80 27.48 8.21
N ARG A 274 -7.56 28.17 9.08
CA ARG A 274 -8.28 27.54 10.22
C ARG A 274 -9.31 26.49 9.77
N ILE A 275 -9.99 26.72 8.65
CA ILE A 275 -11.00 25.80 8.10
C ILE A 275 -10.36 24.46 7.73
N ILE A 276 -9.21 24.49 7.06
CA ILE A 276 -8.50 23.27 6.60
C ILE A 276 -7.93 22.50 7.78
N ARG A 277 -7.42 23.19 8.80
CA ARG A 277 -7.02 22.55 10.06
C ARG A 277 -8.20 21.86 10.76
N GLY A 278 -9.39 22.47 10.71
CA GLY A 278 -10.63 21.85 11.18
C GLY A 278 -10.93 20.54 10.44
N LEU A 279 -10.91 20.58 9.10
CA LEU A 279 -11.10 19.38 8.25
C LEU A 279 -10.05 18.30 8.55
N ALA A 280 -8.78 18.66 8.69
CA ALA A 280 -7.70 17.73 9.00
C ALA A 280 -7.87 17.07 10.39
N SER A 281 -8.40 17.80 11.39
CA SER A 281 -8.75 17.24 12.69
C SER A 281 -9.89 16.22 12.58
N MET A 282 -10.92 16.50 11.76
CA MET A 282 -12.04 15.58 11.53
C MET A 282 -11.59 14.30 10.83
N LYS A 283 -10.73 14.40 9.82
CA LYS A 283 -10.08 13.28 9.13
C LYS A 283 -9.40 12.31 10.10
N GLU A 284 -8.70 12.82 11.11
CA GLU A 284 -8.03 11.96 12.10
C GLU A 284 -8.99 11.23 13.03
N GLN A 285 -10.07 11.90 13.44
CA GLN A 285 -11.12 11.25 14.21
C GLN A 285 -11.79 10.17 13.37
N LEU A 286 -12.11 10.47 12.10
CA LEU A 286 -12.70 9.52 11.16
C LEU A 286 -11.81 8.31 10.91
N TYR A 287 -10.49 8.48 10.80
CA TYR A 287 -9.55 7.36 10.64
C TYR A 287 -9.72 6.29 11.73
N LYS A 288 -9.99 6.70 12.98
CA LYS A 288 -10.13 5.78 14.12
C LYS A 288 -11.51 5.09 14.19
N CYS A 289 -12.56 5.68 13.61
CA CYS A 289 -13.94 5.20 13.71
C CYS A 289 -14.59 4.88 12.35
N ARG A 290 -13.80 4.80 11.28
CA ARG A 290 -14.27 4.65 9.89
C ARG A 290 -15.21 3.46 9.72
N TYR A 291 -14.77 2.26 10.10
CA TYR A 291 -15.55 1.05 9.86
C TYR A 291 -16.91 1.06 10.56
N PHE A 292 -16.97 1.58 11.78
CA PHE A 292 -18.25 1.74 12.47
C PHE A 292 -19.17 2.71 11.73
N SER A 293 -18.63 3.86 11.29
CA SER A 293 -19.41 4.88 10.57
C SER A 293 -19.90 4.37 9.21
N TYR A 294 -19.06 3.63 8.47
CA TYR A 294 -19.36 3.13 7.13
C TYR A 294 -20.36 1.95 7.10
N ILE A 295 -20.67 1.30 8.23
CA ILE A 295 -21.83 0.39 8.28
C ILE A 295 -23.12 1.16 7.98
N PHE A 296 -23.32 2.30 8.64
CA PHE A 296 -24.52 3.13 8.47
C PHE A 296 -24.44 3.98 7.21
N VAL A 297 -23.28 4.57 6.92
CA VAL A 297 -23.10 5.42 5.74
C VAL A 297 -23.27 4.61 4.45
N SER A 298 -22.77 3.37 4.34
CA SER A 298 -22.97 2.59 3.11
C SER A 298 -24.43 2.20 2.88
N ILE A 299 -25.20 1.86 3.93
CA ILE A 299 -26.65 1.64 3.80
C ILE A 299 -27.33 2.94 3.35
N TRP A 300 -26.97 4.06 3.96
CA TRP A 300 -27.50 5.38 3.60
C TRP A 300 -27.19 5.75 2.14
N LYS A 301 -25.97 5.50 1.66
CA LYS A 301 -25.59 5.74 0.27
C LYS A 301 -26.41 4.91 -0.70
N ILE A 302 -26.70 3.65 -0.40
CA ILE A 302 -27.58 2.82 -1.25
C ILE A 302 -28.97 3.44 -1.37
N ILE A 303 -29.54 3.92 -0.26
CA ILE A 303 -30.84 4.62 -0.24
C ILE A 303 -30.75 5.91 -1.07
N VAL A 304 -29.70 6.70 -0.88
CA VAL A 304 -29.49 7.96 -1.61
C VAL A 304 -29.31 7.69 -3.10
N ILE A 305 -28.57 6.66 -3.53
CA ILE A 305 -28.45 6.27 -4.94
C ILE A 305 -29.83 6.00 -5.52
N PHE A 306 -30.65 5.21 -4.82
CA PHE A 306 -32.00 4.87 -5.28
C PHE A 306 -32.90 6.11 -5.42
N VAL A 307 -32.99 6.93 -4.37
CA VAL A 307 -33.84 8.13 -4.35
C VAL A 307 -33.35 9.19 -5.34
N SER A 308 -32.04 9.46 -5.39
CA SER A 308 -31.49 10.46 -6.31
C SER A 308 -31.57 10.01 -7.77
N THR A 309 -31.50 8.71 -8.07
CA THR A 309 -31.74 8.19 -9.42
C THR A 309 -33.18 8.47 -9.84
N ILE A 310 -34.14 8.22 -8.95
CA ILE A 310 -35.56 8.53 -9.21
C ILE A 310 -35.74 10.03 -9.49
N VAL A 311 -35.19 10.90 -8.62
CA VAL A 311 -35.29 12.36 -8.81
C VAL A 311 -34.61 12.80 -10.12
N ALA A 312 -33.43 12.29 -10.43
CA ALA A 312 -32.72 12.61 -11.66
C ALA A 312 -33.52 12.21 -12.90
N ARG A 313 -34.12 11.01 -12.90
CA ARG A 313 -34.97 10.56 -14.02
C ARG A 313 -36.26 11.34 -14.13
N TYR A 314 -36.89 11.69 -13.00
CA TYR A 314 -38.07 12.56 -13.02
C TYR A 314 -37.76 13.94 -13.63
N LEU A 315 -36.61 14.54 -13.31
CA LEU A 315 -36.20 15.84 -13.86
C LEU A 315 -35.90 15.79 -15.37
N VAL A 316 -35.45 14.64 -15.89
CA VAL A 316 -35.09 14.48 -17.30
C VAL A 316 -36.28 14.01 -18.15
N ASP A 317 -37.05 13.04 -17.67
CA ASP A 317 -38.10 12.35 -18.43
C ASP A 317 -39.52 12.87 -18.13
N GLY A 318 -39.71 13.65 -17.06
CA GLY A 318 -41.00 14.19 -16.62
C GLY A 318 -41.96 13.19 -15.99
N ASN A 319 -41.80 11.88 -16.25
CA ASN A 319 -42.58 10.79 -15.65
C ASN A 319 -41.64 9.69 -15.15
N ILE A 320 -41.98 9.03 -14.05
CA ILE A 320 -41.20 7.94 -13.44
C ILE A 320 -41.89 6.58 -13.52
N LEU A 321 -43.21 6.55 -13.77
CA LEU A 321 -44.03 5.36 -13.58
C LEU A 321 -43.58 4.20 -14.48
N TYR A 322 -43.07 4.53 -15.67
CA TYR A 322 -42.57 3.57 -16.64
C TYR A 322 -41.40 2.73 -16.11
N MET A 323 -40.55 3.28 -15.24
CA MET A 323 -39.40 2.56 -14.66
C MET A 323 -39.82 1.36 -13.82
N PHE A 324 -41.00 1.46 -13.18
CA PHE A 324 -41.56 0.41 -12.34
C PHE A 324 -42.55 -0.46 -13.12
N SER A 325 -43.41 0.14 -13.95
CA SER A 325 -44.42 -0.62 -14.69
C SER A 325 -43.82 -1.53 -15.76
N GLN A 326 -42.74 -1.09 -16.42
CA GLN A 326 -42.05 -1.86 -17.46
C GLN A 326 -40.90 -2.71 -16.90
N PHE A 327 -40.71 -2.79 -15.57
CA PHE A 327 -39.59 -3.54 -14.98
C PHE A 327 -39.56 -5.01 -15.42
N LYS A 328 -40.72 -5.69 -15.41
CA LYS A 328 -40.81 -7.09 -15.84
C LYS A 328 -40.57 -7.22 -17.35
N ALA A 329 -41.07 -6.27 -18.14
CA ALA A 329 -40.90 -6.25 -19.58
C ALA A 329 -39.42 -6.02 -19.98
N ALA A 330 -38.71 -5.18 -19.23
CA ALA A 330 -37.32 -4.79 -19.46
C ALA A 330 -36.34 -5.97 -19.42
N PHE A 331 -36.60 -6.96 -18.56
CA PHE A 331 -35.80 -8.19 -18.46
C PHE A 331 -36.41 -9.38 -19.21
N SER A 332 -37.42 -9.14 -20.05
CA SER A 332 -38.03 -10.11 -20.95
C SER A 332 -37.81 -9.71 -22.41
N GLN A 333 -38.03 -10.65 -23.33
CA GLN A 333 -37.86 -10.36 -24.76
C GLN A 333 -38.89 -9.31 -25.17
N HIS A 334 -38.43 -8.22 -25.76
CA HIS A 334 -39.26 -7.11 -26.19
C HIS A 334 -38.77 -6.59 -27.55
N LYS A 335 -39.60 -5.80 -28.21
CA LYS A 335 -39.33 -5.36 -29.58
C LYS A 335 -38.71 -3.97 -29.60
N ILE A 336 -37.78 -3.76 -30.51
CA ILE A 336 -37.07 -2.50 -30.74
C ILE A 336 -37.49 -1.95 -32.10
N LEU A 337 -37.85 -0.68 -32.14
CA LEU A 337 -38.33 0.00 -33.34
C LEU A 337 -37.14 0.49 -34.18
N ILE A 338 -37.12 0.08 -35.45
CA ILE A 338 -36.14 0.50 -36.44
C ILE A 338 -36.85 1.37 -37.49
N VAL A 339 -36.26 2.53 -37.76
CA VAL A 339 -36.77 3.55 -38.69
C VAL A 339 -35.76 3.76 -39.81
N GLN A 340 -36.22 3.90 -41.05
CA GLN A 340 -35.35 4.28 -42.15
C GLN A 340 -34.91 5.76 -42.03
N ASP A 341 -33.61 6.02 -42.13
CA ASP A 341 -33.07 7.38 -42.17
C ASP A 341 -33.38 8.03 -43.53
N LYS A 342 -34.11 9.14 -43.54
CA LYS A 342 -34.55 9.86 -44.76
C LYS A 342 -33.84 11.20 -44.95
N SER A 343 -32.72 11.43 -44.24
CA SER A 343 -31.93 12.67 -44.32
C SER A 343 -31.51 13.04 -45.76
N ASP A 344 -31.15 12.07 -46.60
CA ASP A 344 -30.79 12.28 -48.01
C ASP A 344 -31.97 12.62 -48.95
N LEU A 345 -33.22 12.39 -48.52
CA LEU A 345 -34.42 12.64 -49.33
C LEU A 345 -34.99 14.05 -49.13
N SER A 346 -34.59 14.74 -48.06
CA SER A 346 -35.08 16.10 -47.75
C SER A 346 -34.53 17.18 -48.69
N SER A 347 -33.33 16.98 -49.26
CA SER A 347 -32.74 17.89 -50.27
C SER A 347 -33.37 17.75 -51.66
N LEU A 348 -34.11 16.66 -51.92
CA LEU A 348 -34.81 16.39 -53.19
C LEU A 348 -36.33 16.63 -53.11
N ALA A 349 -36.90 16.81 -51.92
CA ALA A 349 -38.35 16.92 -51.69
C ALA A 349 -38.92 18.35 -51.74
N LEU A 350 -38.26 19.29 -52.44
CA LEU A 350 -38.79 20.65 -52.64
C LEU A 350 -39.81 20.78 -53.78
N THR A 351 -40.21 19.68 -54.44
CA THR A 351 -41.04 19.76 -55.66
C THR A 351 -42.40 19.04 -55.65
N ASP A 352 -42.85 18.38 -54.58
CA ASP A 352 -44.22 17.84 -54.59
C ASP A 352 -44.90 17.87 -53.21
N HIS A 353 -45.85 18.80 -53.06
CA HIS A 353 -46.87 18.76 -52.02
C HIS A 353 -47.90 17.68 -52.38
N ASN A 354 -47.72 16.47 -51.87
CA ASN A 354 -48.78 15.48 -51.50
C ASN A 354 -48.23 14.03 -51.47
N VAL A 355 -47.14 13.79 -50.75
CA VAL A 355 -46.79 12.43 -50.32
C VAL A 355 -47.01 12.38 -48.81
N GLY A 356 -48.11 11.74 -48.38
CA GLY A 356 -48.22 11.24 -47.02
C GLY A 356 -47.13 10.19 -46.83
N ILE A 357 -46.04 10.56 -46.17
CA ILE A 357 -44.94 9.65 -45.90
C ILE A 357 -45.32 8.79 -44.71
N GLU A 358 -45.99 7.66 -44.95
CA GLU A 358 -45.99 6.56 -43.99
C GLU A 358 -44.54 6.07 -43.85
N GLY A 359 -43.96 6.19 -42.65
CA GLY A 359 -42.69 5.56 -42.35
C GLY A 359 -42.91 4.05 -42.23
N GLU A 360 -42.16 3.24 -42.97
CA GLU A 360 -42.09 1.80 -42.68
C GLU A 360 -41.30 1.61 -41.38
N TRP A 361 -41.94 1.03 -40.37
CA TRP A 361 -41.34 0.67 -39.09
C TRP A 361 -41.08 -0.83 -39.07
N ILE A 362 -39.86 -1.24 -38.73
CA ILE A 362 -39.51 -2.65 -38.61
C ILE A 362 -39.18 -2.95 -37.15
N GLU A 363 -39.72 -4.05 -36.63
CA GLU A 363 -39.51 -4.46 -35.24
C GLU A 363 -38.41 -5.53 -35.17
N LEU A 364 -37.42 -5.31 -34.31
CA LEU A 364 -36.36 -6.28 -34.01
C LEU A 364 -36.50 -6.83 -32.60
N ASP A 365 -36.30 -8.13 -32.41
CA ASP A 365 -36.28 -8.74 -31.08
C ASP A 365 -35.03 -8.33 -30.29
N SER A 366 -35.22 -7.93 -29.02
CA SER A 366 -34.14 -7.61 -28.09
C SER A 366 -33.50 -8.86 -27.49
N TYR A 367 -32.21 -8.75 -27.15
CA TYR A 367 -31.47 -9.79 -26.43
C TYR A 367 -31.53 -9.54 -24.92
N THR A 368 -32.35 -10.31 -24.21
CA THR A 368 -32.62 -10.13 -22.76
C THR A 368 -31.38 -10.22 -21.87
N SER A 369 -30.36 -10.98 -22.28
CA SER A 369 -29.15 -11.20 -21.50
C SER A 369 -28.12 -10.07 -21.63
N THR A 370 -28.25 -9.20 -22.64
CA THR A 370 -27.24 -8.17 -22.94
C THR A 370 -27.02 -7.19 -21.78
N PRO A 371 -28.04 -6.52 -21.21
CA PRO A 371 -27.82 -5.57 -20.11
C PRO A 371 -27.18 -6.22 -18.88
N ILE A 372 -27.52 -7.48 -18.60
CA ILE A 372 -26.97 -8.27 -17.49
C ILE A 372 -25.49 -8.57 -17.71
N TRP A 373 -25.10 -9.03 -18.91
CA TRP A 373 -23.69 -9.31 -19.22
C TRP A 373 -22.82 -8.07 -19.13
N PHE A 374 -23.26 -6.93 -19.68
CA PHE A 374 -22.52 -5.67 -19.57
C PHE A 374 -22.40 -5.19 -18.11
N THR A 375 -23.43 -5.39 -17.30
CA THR A 375 -23.39 -5.10 -15.85
C THR A 375 -22.34 -5.97 -15.15
N LEU A 376 -22.29 -7.26 -15.44
CA LEU A 376 -21.29 -8.18 -14.88
C LEU A 376 -19.88 -7.82 -15.33
N ILE A 377 -19.68 -7.51 -16.61
CA ILE A 377 -18.39 -7.05 -17.14
C ILE A 377 -17.94 -5.78 -16.41
N GLN A 378 -18.85 -4.82 -16.20
CA GLN A 378 -18.52 -3.58 -15.50
C GLN A 378 -18.12 -3.80 -14.04
N ILE A 379 -18.86 -4.65 -13.32
CA ILE A 379 -18.56 -5.00 -11.93
C ILE A 379 -17.21 -5.72 -11.82
N VAL A 380 -16.96 -6.71 -12.69
CA VAL A 380 -15.72 -7.49 -12.66
C VAL A 380 -14.52 -6.64 -13.07
N ALA A 381 -14.64 -5.82 -14.11
CA ALA A 381 -13.56 -4.95 -14.57
C ALA A 381 -13.16 -3.93 -13.50
N SER A 382 -14.13 -3.21 -12.92
CA SER A 382 -13.85 -2.24 -11.85
C SER A 382 -13.28 -2.89 -10.59
N TRP A 383 -13.76 -4.08 -10.22
CA TRP A 383 -13.21 -4.86 -9.10
C TRP A 383 -11.78 -5.34 -9.35
N LEU A 384 -11.47 -5.88 -10.54
CA LEU A 384 -10.12 -6.31 -10.91
C LEU A 384 -9.15 -5.13 -10.88
N CYS A 385 -9.54 -3.97 -11.42
CA CYS A 385 -8.74 -2.75 -11.39
C CYS A 385 -8.37 -2.36 -9.95
N TYR A 386 -9.34 -2.37 -9.03
CA TYR A 386 -9.12 -2.09 -7.61
C TYR A 386 -8.19 -3.12 -6.93
N VAL A 387 -8.40 -4.42 -7.15
CA VAL A 387 -7.61 -5.49 -6.52
C VAL A 387 -6.16 -5.44 -6.97
N PHE A 388 -5.91 -5.35 -8.29
CA PHE A 388 -4.56 -5.30 -8.84
C PHE A 388 -3.87 -3.96 -8.56
N GLY A 389 -4.61 -2.85 -8.56
CA GLY A 389 -4.06 -1.56 -8.16
C GLY A 389 -3.60 -1.56 -6.69
N LYS A 390 -4.41 -2.13 -5.79
CA LYS A 390 -4.03 -2.34 -4.39
C LYS A 390 -2.83 -3.27 -4.25
N PHE A 391 -2.76 -4.34 -5.04
CA PHE A 391 -1.61 -5.23 -5.05
C PHE A 391 -0.34 -4.48 -5.45
N ALA A 392 -0.36 -3.71 -6.54
CA ALA A 392 0.77 -2.91 -7.01
C ALA A 392 1.29 -1.92 -5.94
N CYS A 393 0.39 -1.27 -5.21
CA CYS A 393 0.76 -0.40 -4.09
C CYS A 393 1.42 -1.15 -2.91
N ARG A 394 1.00 -2.38 -2.61
CA ARG A 394 1.55 -3.17 -1.48
C ARG A 394 2.97 -3.69 -1.73
N ILE A 395 3.30 -4.00 -2.98
CA ILE A 395 4.61 -4.55 -3.38
C ILE A 395 5.58 -3.47 -3.90
N TYR A 396 5.22 -2.19 -3.78
CA TYR A 396 6.06 -1.05 -4.14
C TYR A 396 6.35 -0.87 -5.64
N ILE A 397 5.47 -1.38 -6.52
CA ILE A 397 5.60 -1.25 -7.99
C ILE A 397 4.66 -0.18 -8.58
N GLN A 398 4.12 0.67 -7.72
CA GLN A 398 3.00 1.54 -8.06
C GLN A 398 3.32 2.59 -9.14
N GLY A 399 4.57 3.06 -9.26
CA GLY A 399 4.91 4.00 -10.33
C GLY A 399 4.62 3.39 -11.71
N PHE A 400 5.10 2.17 -11.95
CA PHE A 400 4.92 1.48 -13.22
C PHE A 400 3.54 0.86 -13.38
N SER A 401 3.05 0.07 -12.41
CA SER A 401 1.82 -0.73 -12.57
C SER A 401 0.55 -0.10 -11.99
N TYR A 402 0.60 1.12 -11.46
CA TYR A 402 -0.58 1.83 -10.91
C TYR A 402 -0.70 3.25 -11.45
N ALA A 403 0.30 4.11 -11.23
CA ALA A 403 0.27 5.52 -11.63
C ALA A 403 0.21 5.69 -13.15
N PHE A 404 1.10 4.98 -13.86
CA PHE A 404 1.18 5.04 -15.31
C PHE A 404 -0.09 4.51 -16.02
N PRO A 405 -0.61 3.29 -15.74
CA PRO A 405 -1.79 2.78 -16.44
C PRO A 405 -3.06 3.59 -16.13
N LEU A 406 -3.23 4.08 -14.90
CA LEU A 406 -4.37 4.94 -14.56
C LEU A 406 -4.34 6.28 -15.30
N SER A 407 -3.15 6.88 -15.46
CA SER A 407 -2.98 8.13 -16.23
C SER A 407 -3.23 7.93 -17.73
N LEU A 408 -2.92 6.73 -18.24
CA LEU A 408 -3.06 6.36 -19.65
C LEU A 408 -4.49 5.90 -20.03
N THR A 409 -5.33 5.60 -19.04
CA THR A 409 -6.68 5.05 -19.25
C THR A 409 -7.56 5.97 -20.10
N VAL A 410 -7.65 7.26 -19.77
CA VAL A 410 -8.50 8.21 -20.50
C VAL A 410 -8.00 8.47 -21.93
N PRO A 411 -6.70 8.77 -22.17
CA PRO A 411 -6.16 8.90 -23.52
C PRO A 411 -6.44 7.68 -24.41
N ILE A 412 -6.17 6.47 -23.93
CA ILE A 412 -6.42 5.25 -24.72
C ILE A 412 -7.91 5.05 -24.95
N THR A 413 -8.75 5.29 -23.95
CA THR A 413 -10.21 5.17 -24.10
C THR A 413 -10.73 6.11 -25.18
N ILE A 414 -10.28 7.37 -25.19
CA ILE A 414 -10.65 8.34 -26.22
C ILE A 414 -10.19 7.86 -27.60
N SER A 415 -8.93 7.45 -27.75
CA SER A 415 -8.42 6.93 -29.03
C SER A 415 -9.19 5.72 -29.53
N LEU A 416 -9.53 4.78 -28.65
CA LEU A 416 -10.33 3.60 -29.00
C LEU A 416 -11.77 3.97 -29.38
N LEU A 417 -12.40 4.90 -28.67
CA LEU A 417 -13.76 5.36 -28.98
C LEU A 417 -13.81 6.09 -30.32
N ILE A 418 -12.83 6.97 -30.60
CA ILE A 418 -12.71 7.68 -31.88
C ILE A 418 -12.55 6.67 -33.02
N ALA A 419 -11.61 5.73 -32.88
CA ALA A 419 -11.39 4.69 -33.89
C ALA A 419 -12.64 3.82 -34.10
N SER A 420 -13.33 3.44 -33.02
CA SER A 420 -14.55 2.62 -33.11
C SER A 420 -15.70 3.38 -33.76
N CYS A 421 -15.89 4.65 -33.44
CA CYS A 421 -16.89 5.51 -34.10
C CYS A 421 -16.58 5.70 -35.59
N GLY A 422 -15.32 5.88 -35.97
CA GLY A 422 -14.91 5.99 -37.38
C GLY A 422 -15.21 4.70 -38.17
N ILE A 423 -14.82 3.54 -37.62
CA ILE A 423 -15.09 2.24 -38.26
C ILE A 423 -16.59 1.96 -38.38
N HIS A 424 -17.40 2.31 -37.38
CA HIS A 424 -18.85 2.11 -37.43
C HIS A 424 -19.55 3.05 -38.41
N PHE A 425 -19.02 4.26 -38.59
CA PHE A 425 -19.53 5.20 -39.59
C PHE A 425 -19.27 4.69 -41.03
N GLU A 426 -18.10 4.10 -41.29
CA GLU A 426 -17.80 3.47 -42.59
C GLU A 426 -18.57 2.17 -42.80
N ASN A 427 -18.68 1.32 -41.77
CA ASN A 427 -19.39 0.05 -41.83
C ASN A 427 -20.12 -0.27 -40.52
N SER A 428 -21.44 -0.04 -40.52
CA SER A 428 -22.30 -0.25 -39.35
C SER A 428 -22.36 -1.72 -38.90
N CYS A 429 -22.00 -2.68 -39.77
CA CYS A 429 -22.01 -4.11 -39.46
C CYS A 429 -20.72 -4.64 -38.85
N HIS A 430 -19.63 -3.86 -38.76
CA HIS A 430 -18.34 -4.37 -38.30
C HIS A 430 -18.38 -4.96 -36.87
N PHE A 431 -19.15 -4.34 -35.97
CA PHE A 431 -19.24 -4.75 -34.56
C PHE A 431 -20.40 -5.70 -34.25
N SER A 432 -21.18 -6.13 -35.25
CA SER A 432 -22.41 -6.92 -35.05
C SER A 432 -22.19 -8.29 -34.41
N SER A 433 -20.96 -8.79 -34.43
CA SER A 433 -20.58 -10.07 -33.82
C SER A 433 -20.34 -9.96 -32.31
N TRP A 434 -20.01 -8.77 -31.80
CA TRP A 434 -19.62 -8.56 -30.39
C TRP A 434 -20.66 -7.75 -29.62
N ILE A 435 -21.36 -6.84 -30.28
CA ILE A 435 -22.40 -5.99 -29.71
C ILE A 435 -23.68 -6.22 -30.51
N PRO A 436 -24.87 -6.28 -29.86
CA PRO A 436 -26.13 -6.39 -30.57
C PRO A 436 -26.29 -5.30 -31.64
N ARG A 437 -26.92 -5.66 -32.76
CA ARG A 437 -26.99 -4.84 -33.98
C ARG A 437 -27.66 -3.47 -33.78
N TYR A 438 -28.48 -3.32 -32.74
CA TYR A 438 -29.22 -2.12 -32.39
C TYR A 438 -28.49 -1.23 -31.35
N LEU A 439 -27.29 -1.62 -30.94
CA LEU A 439 -26.65 -1.10 -29.74
C LEU A 439 -25.25 -0.59 -30.09
N PHE A 440 -25.05 0.71 -29.94
CA PHE A 440 -23.75 1.35 -30.18
C PHE A 440 -23.63 2.62 -29.33
N TRP A 441 -22.42 3.19 -29.24
CA TRP A 441 -22.19 4.46 -28.56
C TRP A 441 -22.85 5.64 -29.30
N THR A 442 -23.13 6.74 -28.59
CA THR A 442 -23.47 8.03 -29.21
C THR A 442 -22.20 8.69 -29.74
N CYS A 443 -21.96 8.53 -31.03
CA CYS A 443 -20.81 9.10 -31.73
C CYS A 443 -21.09 10.55 -32.14
N PRO A 444 -20.05 11.38 -32.26
CA PRO A 444 -20.19 12.76 -32.74
C PRO A 444 -20.69 12.82 -34.20
N ASN A 445 -21.46 13.86 -34.52
CA ASN A 445 -22.26 13.99 -35.75
C ASN A 445 -21.46 14.22 -37.05
N GLU A 446 -20.20 14.65 -36.99
CA GLU A 446 -19.34 14.75 -38.18
C GLU A 446 -18.10 13.85 -38.07
N PRO A 447 -17.67 13.19 -39.16
CA PRO A 447 -16.41 12.48 -39.19
C PRO A 447 -15.27 13.48 -38.96
N PHE A 448 -14.36 13.11 -38.05
CA PHE A 448 -13.21 13.86 -37.52
C PHE A 448 -12.22 14.47 -38.54
N VAL A 449 -12.49 14.38 -39.84
CA VAL A 449 -11.57 14.70 -40.93
C VAL A 449 -11.91 16.06 -41.60
N SER A 450 -13.14 16.56 -41.52
CA SER A 450 -13.56 17.79 -42.22
C SER A 450 -13.24 19.08 -41.47
N ASP A 451 -13.50 19.14 -40.15
CA ASP A 451 -13.46 20.40 -39.39
C ASP A 451 -12.27 20.51 -38.42
N THR A 452 -11.09 20.80 -38.99
CA THR A 452 -9.79 20.83 -38.29
C THR A 452 -9.65 21.97 -37.27
N SER A 453 -10.53 22.96 -37.25
CA SER A 453 -10.35 24.19 -36.44
C SER A 453 -10.96 24.10 -35.02
N PHE A 454 -12.19 23.61 -34.89
CA PHE A 454 -12.94 23.55 -33.63
C PHE A 454 -12.43 22.41 -32.71
N PHE A 455 -12.08 21.26 -33.28
CA PHE A 455 -11.53 20.12 -32.55
C PHE A 455 -10.13 20.39 -31.96
N ASN A 456 -9.31 21.23 -32.61
CA ASN A 456 -8.00 21.59 -32.09
C ASN A 456 -8.09 22.34 -30.75
N VAL A 457 -9.09 23.21 -30.56
CA VAL A 457 -9.27 23.94 -29.30
C VAL A 457 -9.74 23.01 -28.18
N GLN A 458 -10.73 22.15 -28.44
CA GLN A 458 -11.23 21.19 -27.44
C GLN A 458 -10.16 20.14 -27.06
N ALA A 459 -9.35 19.70 -28.01
CA ALA A 459 -8.23 18.78 -27.76
C ALA A 459 -7.13 19.44 -26.89
N ILE A 460 -6.76 20.70 -27.18
CA ILE A 460 -5.78 21.45 -26.37
C ILE A 460 -6.33 21.68 -24.95
N LEU A 461 -7.59 22.07 -24.81
CA LEU A 461 -8.23 22.26 -23.50
C LEU A 461 -8.26 20.95 -22.70
N TRP A 462 -8.58 19.82 -23.35
CA TRP A 462 -8.53 18.52 -22.69
C TRP A 462 -7.12 18.11 -22.26
N LEU A 463 -6.09 18.40 -23.05
CA LEU A 463 -4.70 18.17 -22.65
C LEU A 463 -4.36 18.97 -21.39
N LEU A 464 -4.83 20.22 -21.27
CA LEU A 464 -4.68 21.02 -20.05
C LEU A 464 -5.40 20.39 -18.85
N TRP A 465 -6.60 19.84 -19.05
CA TRP A 465 -7.35 19.14 -18.00
C TRP A 465 -6.65 17.85 -17.56
N LEU A 466 -6.10 17.09 -18.51
CA LEU A 466 -5.30 15.90 -18.24
C LEU A 466 -4.04 16.24 -17.45
N LEU A 467 -3.29 17.28 -17.85
CA LEU A 467 -2.10 17.75 -17.13
C LEU A 467 -2.43 18.24 -15.71
N SER A 468 -3.58 18.89 -15.55
CA SER A 468 -4.07 19.31 -14.24
C SER A 468 -4.40 18.11 -13.33
N GLN A 469 -5.06 17.07 -13.85
CA GLN A 469 -5.32 15.84 -13.09
C GLN A 469 -4.01 15.12 -12.71
N THR A 470 -3.06 15.00 -13.64
CA THR A 470 -1.78 14.32 -13.36
C THR A 470 -0.97 15.07 -12.30
N TRP A 471 -0.97 16.41 -12.31
CA TRP A 471 -0.37 17.21 -11.25
C TRP A 471 -1.07 17.00 -9.89
N THR A 472 -2.40 17.10 -9.87
CA THR A 472 -3.20 16.91 -8.64
C THR A 472 -3.02 15.52 -8.02
N THR A 473 -2.65 14.53 -8.84
CA THR A 473 -2.40 13.15 -8.41
C THR A 473 -0.91 12.79 -8.37
N ILE A 474 0.02 13.75 -8.40
CA ILE A 474 1.46 13.48 -8.47
C ILE A 474 1.99 12.60 -7.32
N HIS A 475 1.31 12.59 -6.17
CA HIS A 475 1.67 11.75 -5.02
C HIS A 475 1.59 10.25 -5.28
N ILE A 476 0.87 9.81 -6.33
CA ILE A 476 0.83 8.38 -6.71
C ILE A 476 2.11 7.94 -7.43
N TRP A 477 2.85 8.88 -8.03
CA TRP A 477 4.09 8.63 -8.77
C TRP A 477 5.31 8.53 -7.85
N ILE A 478 5.32 9.30 -6.76
CA ILE A 478 6.42 9.32 -5.78
C ILE A 478 5.89 8.91 -4.40
N PRO A 479 5.67 7.61 -4.21
CA PRO A 479 5.07 7.10 -2.99
C PRO A 479 6.04 7.09 -1.81
N LYS A 480 5.55 7.51 -0.64
CA LYS A 480 6.26 7.41 0.64
C LYS A 480 5.60 6.37 1.57
N CYS A 481 5.30 5.18 1.05
CA CYS A 481 4.55 4.16 1.80
C CYS A 481 5.46 3.03 2.28
N GLU A 482 5.24 2.56 3.51
CA GLU A 482 5.86 1.36 4.04
C GLU A 482 5.55 0.13 3.17
N ARG A 483 6.49 -0.81 3.06
CA ARG A 483 6.28 -2.07 2.35
C ARG A 483 5.15 -2.88 3.01
N LEU A 484 4.30 -3.50 2.20
CA LEU A 484 3.15 -4.31 2.67
C LEU A 484 2.16 -3.55 3.57
N ALA A 485 2.05 -2.23 3.43
CA ALA A 485 1.13 -1.41 4.21
C ALA A 485 -0.33 -1.93 4.19
N THR A 486 -1.06 -1.71 5.28
CA THR A 486 -2.49 -2.05 5.35
C THR A 486 -3.28 -1.22 4.34
N THR A 487 -4.42 -1.73 3.89
CA THR A 487 -5.25 -1.01 2.90
C THR A 487 -5.73 0.34 3.43
N GLU A 488 -5.92 0.47 4.74
CA GLU A 488 -6.32 1.71 5.43
C GLU A 488 -5.21 2.77 5.43
N LYS A 489 -3.95 2.35 5.42
CA LYS A 489 -2.78 3.23 5.25
C LYS A 489 -2.62 3.64 3.77
N ILE A 490 -2.93 2.74 2.83
CA ILE A 490 -2.75 2.99 1.39
C ILE A 490 -3.86 3.88 0.82
N PHE A 491 -5.12 3.58 1.12
CA PHE A 491 -6.29 4.28 0.59
C PHE A 491 -7.00 5.05 1.70
N VAL A 492 -7.63 6.16 1.33
CA VAL A 492 -8.47 6.93 2.24
C VAL A 492 -9.78 6.15 2.45
N ASN A 493 -10.59 6.05 1.41
CA ASN A 493 -11.84 5.30 1.40
C ASN A 493 -11.62 3.79 1.22
N PRO A 494 -12.42 2.93 1.88
CA PRO A 494 -12.20 1.49 1.87
C PRO A 494 -12.31 0.84 0.49
N MET A 495 -13.20 1.36 -0.37
CA MET A 495 -13.53 0.86 -1.71
C MET A 495 -13.44 1.98 -2.77
N TYR A 496 -13.84 1.66 -3.99
CA TYR A 496 -13.77 2.51 -5.18
C TYR A 496 -15.16 2.97 -5.64
N SER A 497 -15.21 3.99 -6.50
CA SER A 497 -16.42 4.35 -7.25
C SER A 497 -16.42 3.64 -8.60
N ALA A 498 -17.47 2.86 -8.89
CA ALA A 498 -17.56 2.07 -10.12
C ALA A 498 -17.76 2.92 -11.38
N ALA A 499 -18.32 4.12 -11.28
CA ALA A 499 -18.58 4.98 -12.44
C ALA A 499 -17.30 5.60 -13.03
N ILE A 500 -16.32 5.88 -12.18
CA ILE A 500 -15.09 6.61 -12.52
C ILE A 500 -13.90 5.95 -11.84
N ILE A 501 -13.65 4.67 -12.18
CA ILE A 501 -12.67 3.82 -11.49
C ILE A 501 -11.27 4.42 -11.46
N ASP A 502 -10.83 5.01 -12.57
CA ASP A 502 -9.50 5.59 -12.74
C ASP A 502 -9.30 6.85 -11.88
N GLN A 503 -10.21 7.83 -11.97
CA GLN A 503 -10.19 9.01 -11.09
C GLN A 503 -10.35 8.59 -9.62
N SER A 504 -11.25 7.64 -9.35
CA SER A 504 -11.50 7.14 -8.00
C SER A 504 -10.25 6.53 -7.39
N LEU A 505 -9.49 5.71 -8.10
CA LEU A 505 -8.27 5.09 -7.58
C LEU A 505 -7.17 6.15 -7.40
N ALA A 506 -6.96 7.01 -8.40
CA ALA A 506 -5.91 8.02 -8.35
C ALA A 506 -6.11 9.01 -7.18
N LEU A 507 -7.33 9.53 -7.00
CA LEU A 507 -7.65 10.51 -5.95
C LEU A 507 -7.86 9.88 -4.57
N ASN A 508 -8.22 8.59 -4.49
CA ASN A 508 -8.38 7.88 -3.22
C ASN A 508 -7.05 7.37 -2.63
N ARG A 509 -5.97 7.35 -3.42
CA ARG A 509 -4.64 6.97 -2.92
C ARG A 509 -4.15 8.00 -1.91
N ARG A 510 -3.90 7.57 -0.67
CA ARG A 510 -3.50 8.45 0.44
C ARG A 510 -2.20 9.21 0.16
N ARG A 511 -2.23 10.52 0.35
CA ARG A 511 -1.05 11.39 0.35
C ARG A 511 -0.36 11.27 1.72
N ASN A 512 0.89 10.82 1.73
CA ASN A 512 1.72 10.73 2.94
C ASN A 512 2.58 12.00 3.02
N ASP A 513 2.11 13.00 3.75
CA ASP A 513 2.80 14.28 3.95
C ASP A 513 3.73 14.30 5.18
N GLU A 514 3.84 13.21 5.95
CA GLU A 514 4.85 13.11 6.99
C GLU A 514 6.24 13.27 6.34
N GLU A 515 6.95 14.33 6.75
CA GLU A 515 8.28 14.64 6.24
C GLU A 515 9.21 13.48 6.57
N ALA A 516 9.96 13.02 5.56
CA ALA A 516 11.07 12.11 5.80
C ALA A 516 12.06 12.81 6.74
N ILE A 517 12.52 12.10 7.77
CA ILE A 517 13.57 12.56 8.68
C ILE A 517 14.70 13.17 7.83
N ARG A 518 15.04 14.44 8.02
CA ARG A 518 16.09 15.10 7.24
C ARG A 518 17.44 14.61 7.75
N SER A 519 18.42 14.43 6.86
CA SER A 519 19.78 14.02 7.25
C SER A 519 20.44 15.00 8.22
N GLU A 520 20.03 16.27 8.17
CA GLU A 520 20.48 17.34 9.06
C GLU A 520 19.96 17.16 10.51
N ASP A 521 18.84 16.46 10.72
CA ASP A 521 18.28 16.18 12.05
C ASP A 521 18.89 14.93 12.71
N ILE A 522 19.70 14.17 11.97
CA ILE A 522 20.43 12.97 12.41
C ILE A 522 21.90 13.35 12.64
N ASN A 523 22.16 14.31 13.53
CA ASN A 523 23.53 14.59 13.96
C ASN A 523 24.04 13.42 14.84
N LEU A 524 24.74 12.47 14.23
CA LEU A 524 25.40 11.33 14.86
C LEU A 524 26.66 11.71 15.67
N ASP A 525 27.01 13.00 15.76
CA ASP A 525 28.21 13.50 16.44
C ASP A 525 27.92 14.01 17.86
N SER A 526 27.22 13.22 18.67
CA SER A 526 27.32 13.34 20.14
C SER A 526 28.01 12.10 20.69
N GLU A 527 29.33 12.03 20.49
CA GLU A 527 30.21 11.26 21.37
C GLU A 527 30.03 11.80 22.80
N GLY A 528 29.43 11.00 23.68
CA GLY A 528 29.23 11.42 25.07
C GLY A 528 28.31 10.53 25.91
N LEU A 529 28.43 9.20 25.80
CA LEU A 529 27.95 8.29 26.86
C LEU A 529 29.12 7.55 27.50
N THR A 530 30.18 8.29 27.81
CA THR A 530 31.28 7.86 28.67
C THR A 530 31.43 8.87 29.80
N GLN A 531 31.03 8.45 31.00
CA GLN A 531 31.48 8.88 32.32
C GLN A 531 31.87 10.36 32.49
N ASP A 532 31.06 11.11 33.22
CA ASP A 532 31.50 11.55 34.55
C ASP A 532 30.33 11.88 35.48
N THR A 533 30.36 11.23 36.64
CA THR A 533 29.44 11.40 37.76
C THR A 533 30.04 12.45 38.68
N SER A 534 29.98 13.75 38.34
CA SER A 534 30.20 14.80 39.34
C SER A 534 29.69 16.17 38.90
N GLN A 535 28.92 16.79 39.81
CA GLN A 535 28.68 18.23 39.93
C GLN A 535 27.88 18.94 38.82
N HIS A 536 26.55 18.95 38.98
CA HIS A 536 25.82 20.23 39.02
C HIS A 536 24.49 20.06 39.78
N TYR A 537 24.49 20.51 41.04
CA TYR A 537 23.28 21.02 41.66
C TYR A 537 23.02 22.38 41.04
N GLU A 538 22.00 22.50 40.20
CA GLU A 538 21.37 23.81 39.98
C GLU A 538 19.90 23.73 40.37
N THR A 539 19.57 24.74 41.15
CA THR A 539 18.42 24.93 42.01
C THR A 539 17.12 25.01 41.24
N ILE A 540 16.06 24.52 41.88
CA ILE A 540 14.66 24.67 41.49
C ILE A 540 14.32 26.14 41.29
N SER A 541 13.97 26.53 40.05
CA SER A 541 13.12 27.70 39.80
C SER A 541 12.20 27.39 38.63
N GLU A 542 10.90 27.28 38.93
CA GLU A 542 9.82 27.10 37.98
C GLU A 542 9.70 28.31 37.03
N HIS A 543 9.67 28.04 35.72
CA HIS A 543 8.99 28.89 34.74
C HIS A 543 8.12 28.00 33.84
N PRO A 544 6.79 28.21 33.78
CA PRO A 544 5.87 27.28 33.13
C PRO A 544 5.46 27.78 31.74
N GLU A 545 6.37 28.03 30.80
CA GLU A 545 6.00 28.22 29.39
C GLU A 545 7.00 27.53 28.45
N ASP A 546 6.46 26.88 27.40
CA ASP A 546 7.14 26.11 26.34
C ASP A 546 7.73 24.73 26.67
N LYS A 547 6.85 23.74 26.92
CA LYS A 547 7.21 22.32 26.69
C LYS A 547 7.41 22.05 25.20
N LYS A 548 8.61 22.35 24.67
CA LYS A 548 9.16 21.64 23.51
C LYS A 548 9.09 20.14 23.82
N SER A 549 8.58 19.35 22.89
CA SER A 549 8.45 17.90 23.05
C SER A 549 9.78 17.30 23.52
N SER A 550 9.78 16.60 24.65
CA SER A 550 10.97 15.97 25.26
C SER A 550 11.60 14.85 24.41
N VAL A 551 11.00 14.52 23.25
CA VAL A 551 11.39 13.41 22.37
C VAL A 551 12.30 13.92 21.25
N HIS A 552 13.48 13.34 21.13
CA HIS A 552 14.43 13.67 20.06
C HIS A 552 14.17 12.80 18.81
N SER A 553 14.60 13.29 17.65
CA SER A 553 14.57 12.53 16.38
C SER A 553 15.34 11.21 16.48
N SER A 554 16.43 11.18 17.25
CA SER A 554 17.23 9.98 17.50
C SER A 554 16.49 8.89 18.26
N ASP A 555 15.48 9.22 19.08
CA ASP A 555 14.67 8.23 19.79
C ASP A 555 13.72 7.46 18.84
N GLN A 556 13.59 7.91 17.60
CA GLN A 556 12.84 7.22 16.54
C GLN A 556 13.69 6.16 15.81
N ILE A 557 15.01 6.17 16.00
CA ILE A 557 15.91 5.19 15.39
C ILE A 557 15.63 3.82 16.00
N ILE A 558 15.57 2.81 15.14
CA ILE A 558 15.31 1.44 15.55
C ILE A 558 16.54 0.86 16.23
N ARG A 559 16.35 0.26 17.40
CA ARG A 559 17.42 -0.44 18.14
C ARG A 559 17.15 -1.94 18.14
N ILE A 560 18.12 -2.71 17.68
CA ILE A 560 18.06 -4.17 17.64
C ILE A 560 19.07 -4.71 18.64
N LEU A 561 18.56 -5.33 19.70
CA LEU A 561 19.34 -6.01 20.73
C LEU A 561 19.31 -7.51 20.42
N ALA A 562 20.35 -8.02 19.77
CA ALA A 562 20.50 -9.44 19.52
C ALA A 562 20.86 -10.16 20.83
N CYS A 563 20.01 -11.09 21.26
CA CYS A 563 20.17 -11.85 22.49
C CYS A 563 20.28 -13.33 22.13
N ALA A 564 21.49 -13.88 22.23
CA ALA A 564 21.72 -15.30 22.00
C ALA A 564 21.85 -16.05 23.32
N THR A 565 21.22 -17.22 23.44
CA THR A 565 21.46 -18.14 24.57
C THR A 565 22.32 -19.30 24.11
N MET A 566 23.37 -19.62 24.87
CA MET A 566 24.29 -20.72 24.56
C MET A 566 24.46 -21.63 25.77
N TRP A 567 24.48 -22.94 25.52
CA TRP A 567 24.83 -23.95 26.52
C TRP A 567 25.46 -25.18 25.83
N HIS A 568 26.72 -25.46 26.15
CA HIS A 568 27.48 -26.58 25.57
C HIS A 568 27.49 -26.65 24.03
N GLU A 569 27.40 -25.49 23.35
CA GLU A 569 27.47 -25.42 21.89
C GLU A 569 28.82 -25.92 21.35
N THR A 570 28.78 -26.55 20.19
CA THR A 570 29.96 -27.01 19.46
C THR A 570 30.68 -25.83 18.78
N HIS A 571 31.90 -26.11 18.32
CA HIS A 571 32.73 -25.12 17.62
C HIS A 571 32.02 -24.57 16.38
N ASP A 572 31.43 -25.46 15.58
CA ASP A 572 30.75 -25.08 14.34
C ASP A 572 29.45 -24.30 14.59
N GLU A 573 28.68 -24.67 15.62
CA GLU A 573 27.46 -23.94 16.02
C GLU A 573 27.82 -22.49 16.40
N MET A 574 28.78 -22.31 17.31
CA MET A 574 29.24 -20.97 17.72
C MET A 574 29.75 -20.15 16.52
N ILE A 575 30.50 -20.75 15.59
CA ILE A 575 30.96 -20.08 14.36
C ILE A 575 29.79 -19.59 13.54
N GLN A 576 28.76 -20.40 13.32
CA GLN A 576 27.63 -20.03 12.46
C GLN A 576 26.84 -18.86 13.03
N MET A 577 26.59 -18.85 14.34
CA MET A 577 25.92 -17.75 15.02
C MET A 577 26.77 -16.46 14.95
N LEU A 578 28.07 -16.56 15.26
CA LEU A 578 28.98 -15.41 15.24
C LEU A 578 29.17 -14.84 13.82
N LYS A 579 29.25 -15.69 12.78
CA LYS A 579 29.25 -15.25 11.37
C LYS A 579 28.01 -14.39 11.08
N SER A 580 26.83 -14.79 11.57
CA SER A 580 25.58 -14.04 11.36
C SER A 580 25.57 -12.68 12.06
N VAL A 581 26.07 -12.64 13.30
CA VAL A 581 26.23 -11.40 14.07
C VAL A 581 27.22 -10.43 13.43
N ILE A 582 28.36 -10.93 12.94
CA ILE A 582 29.39 -10.08 12.34
C ILE A 582 28.93 -9.55 10.98
N ARG A 583 28.16 -10.32 10.21
CA ARG A 583 27.49 -9.81 8.98
C ARG A 583 26.52 -8.66 9.27
N MET A 584 25.82 -8.69 10.42
CA MET A 584 24.96 -7.59 10.87
C MET A 584 25.78 -6.35 11.24
N ASP A 585 26.92 -6.53 11.91
CA ASP A 585 27.85 -5.45 12.24
C ASP A 585 28.39 -4.75 10.99
N GLU A 586 28.78 -5.53 9.97
CA GLU A 586 29.22 -5.00 8.67
C GLU A 586 28.11 -4.19 7.96
N ASP A 587 26.88 -4.72 7.87
CA ASP A 587 25.74 -4.04 7.26
C ASP A 587 25.41 -2.71 7.96
N GLN A 588 25.38 -2.73 9.29
CA GLN A 588 25.06 -1.54 10.08
C GLN A 588 26.18 -0.48 9.99
N CYS A 589 27.44 -0.90 9.97
CA CYS A 589 28.59 -0.02 9.73
C CYS A 589 28.52 0.64 8.34
N ALA A 590 28.20 -0.13 7.30
CA ALA A 590 28.04 0.38 5.94
C ALA A 590 26.94 1.46 5.85
N ARG A 591 25.77 1.21 6.44
CA ARG A 591 24.67 2.20 6.49
C ARG A 591 25.05 3.45 7.27
N ARG A 592 25.71 3.29 8.43
CA ARG A 592 26.20 4.42 9.24
C ARG A 592 27.16 5.31 8.46
N ASN A 593 28.10 4.69 7.73
CA ASN A 593 29.06 5.40 6.90
C ASN A 593 28.39 6.10 5.71
N ALA A 594 27.40 5.46 5.06
CA ALA A 594 26.63 6.09 4.00
C ALA A 594 25.89 7.34 4.49
N GLN A 595 25.25 7.28 5.67
CA GLN A 595 24.61 8.45 6.26
C GLN A 595 25.62 9.55 6.60
N LYS A 596 26.72 9.20 7.28
CA LYS A 596 27.72 10.16 7.75
C LYS A 596 28.47 10.85 6.61
N TYR A 597 28.94 10.08 5.62
CA TYR A 597 29.82 10.61 4.57
C TYR A 597 29.07 11.04 3.29
N LEU A 598 27.97 10.37 2.92
CA LEU A 598 27.21 10.69 1.70
C LEU A 598 26.00 11.59 1.98
N ARG A 599 25.66 11.85 3.25
CA ARG A 599 24.48 12.63 3.69
C ARG A 599 23.14 12.10 3.14
N ILE A 600 23.10 10.81 2.79
CA ILE A 600 21.90 10.10 2.34
C ILE A 600 21.14 9.63 3.58
N VAL A 601 19.86 9.96 3.70
CA VAL A 601 19.00 9.40 4.76
C VAL A 601 18.59 7.99 4.35
N ASP A 602 19.12 6.98 5.05
CA ASP A 602 18.65 5.61 4.92
C ASP A 602 17.42 5.41 5.83
N PRO A 603 16.20 5.20 5.29
CA PRO A 603 14.99 4.95 6.08
C PRO A 603 15.02 3.62 6.84
N ASP A 604 15.95 2.73 6.48
CA ASP A 604 16.12 1.41 7.07
C ASP A 604 17.32 1.33 8.02
N TYR A 605 17.84 2.48 8.45
CA TYR A 605 18.90 2.52 9.46
C TYR A 605 18.44 1.99 10.81
N TYR A 606 19.33 1.23 11.46
CA TYR A 606 19.13 0.68 12.79
C TYR A 606 20.45 0.71 13.58
N GLU A 607 20.32 0.76 14.90
CA GLU A 607 21.41 0.52 15.85
C GLU A 607 21.42 -0.95 16.24
N PHE A 608 22.61 -1.54 16.33
CA PHE A 608 22.78 -2.97 16.57
C PHE A 608 23.71 -3.21 17.76
N GLU A 609 23.29 -4.07 18.68
CA GLU A 609 24.09 -4.50 19.82
C GLU A 609 23.86 -5.99 20.07
N VAL A 610 24.92 -6.73 20.41
CA VAL A 610 24.84 -8.18 20.63
C VAL A 610 25.17 -8.53 22.06
N ASN A 611 24.31 -9.35 22.66
CA ASN A 611 24.40 -9.87 24.01
C ASN A 611 24.27 -11.41 23.96
N ILE A 612 25.34 -12.12 24.34
CA ILE A 612 25.37 -13.58 24.44
C ILE A 612 25.22 -13.95 25.92
N PHE A 613 24.26 -14.80 26.26
CA PHE A 613 24.03 -15.29 27.61
C PHE A 613 24.50 -16.73 27.70
N PHE A 614 25.67 -16.91 28.30
CA PHE A 614 26.31 -18.21 28.47
C PHE A 614 25.86 -18.83 29.79
N ASP A 615 25.16 -19.96 29.71
CA ASP A 615 24.64 -20.67 30.88
C ASP A 615 25.67 -21.64 31.46
N ASP A 616 25.75 -21.72 32.79
CA ASP A 616 26.73 -22.52 33.55
C ASP A 616 28.18 -22.33 33.07
N ALA A 617 28.66 -21.08 33.10
CA ALA A 617 29.92 -20.66 32.49
C ALA A 617 31.19 -20.97 33.32
N PHE A 618 31.04 -21.47 34.56
CA PHE A 618 32.14 -21.66 35.50
C PHE A 618 32.21 -23.10 36.00
N GLU A 619 33.43 -23.61 36.16
CA GLU A 619 33.74 -24.93 36.71
C GLU A 619 34.84 -24.81 37.79
N LEU A 620 34.96 -25.81 38.65
CA LEU A 620 36.02 -25.86 39.66
C LEU A 620 37.37 -26.08 38.97
N CYS A 621 38.43 -25.44 39.46
CA CYS A 621 39.77 -25.60 38.94
C CYS A 621 40.31 -27.00 39.27
N ASP A 622 40.87 -27.70 38.30
CA ASP A 622 41.48 -29.02 38.49
C ASP A 622 42.65 -29.00 39.49
N GLU A 623 43.33 -27.84 39.62
CA GLU A 623 44.48 -27.66 40.51
C GLU A 623 44.09 -27.16 41.91
N ASN A 624 42.92 -26.53 42.05
CA ASN A 624 42.48 -25.91 43.29
C ASN A 624 40.94 -25.92 43.40
N ASP A 625 40.40 -26.82 44.23
CA ASP A 625 38.97 -26.98 44.46
C ASP A 625 38.27 -25.73 45.05
N GLU A 626 39.02 -24.71 45.47
CA GLU A 626 38.48 -23.43 45.96
C GLU A 626 38.36 -22.35 44.86
N GLU A 627 38.96 -22.55 43.69
CA GLU A 627 38.97 -21.55 42.61
C GLU A 627 38.01 -21.92 41.47
N MET A 628 37.13 -20.98 41.11
CA MET A 628 36.20 -21.15 39.98
C MET A 628 36.80 -20.56 38.71
N VAL A 629 37.00 -21.40 37.70
CA VAL A 629 37.55 -21.04 36.39
C VAL A 629 36.45 -21.04 35.34
N VAL A 630 36.65 -20.29 34.24
CA VAL A 630 35.74 -20.37 33.09
C VAL A 630 35.81 -21.75 32.44
N ASN A 631 34.64 -22.27 32.06
CA ASN A 631 34.56 -23.60 31.47
C ASN A 631 35.24 -23.68 30.08
N ARG A 632 35.48 -24.90 29.60
CA ARG A 632 36.07 -25.14 28.26
C ARG A 632 35.31 -24.45 27.11
N PHE A 633 34.00 -24.31 27.21
CA PHE A 633 33.17 -23.74 26.14
C PHE A 633 33.27 -22.21 26.07
N VAL A 634 33.51 -21.54 27.20
CA VAL A 634 33.81 -20.10 27.24
C VAL A 634 35.20 -19.85 26.65
N LYS A 635 36.18 -20.73 26.89
CA LYS A 635 37.49 -20.66 26.23
C LYS A 635 37.35 -20.81 24.71
N GLN A 636 36.57 -21.79 24.26
CA GLN A 636 36.22 -22.00 22.86
C GLN A 636 35.55 -20.76 22.24
N LEU A 637 34.60 -20.11 22.93
CA LEU A 637 33.97 -18.89 22.44
C LEU A 637 34.99 -17.77 22.15
N VAL A 638 35.99 -17.60 23.02
CA VAL A 638 37.03 -16.57 22.83
C VAL A 638 37.86 -16.84 21.58
N GLU A 639 38.16 -18.11 21.28
CA GLU A 639 38.92 -18.51 20.09
C GLU A 639 38.09 -18.32 18.81
N VAL A 640 36.84 -18.75 18.85
CA VAL A 640 35.92 -18.72 17.70
C VAL A 640 35.59 -17.29 17.24
N VAL A 641 35.61 -16.30 18.13
CA VAL A 641 35.31 -14.90 17.79
C VAL A 641 36.28 -14.33 16.74
N ASP A 642 37.58 -14.63 16.85
CA ASP A 642 38.59 -14.20 15.87
C ASP A 642 38.43 -14.93 14.52
N GLU A 643 38.12 -16.22 14.57
CA GLU A 643 37.89 -17.04 13.39
C GLU A 643 36.64 -16.57 12.63
N ALA A 644 35.53 -16.34 13.33
CA ALA A 644 34.30 -15.83 12.73
C ALA A 644 34.50 -14.46 12.06
N ALA A 645 35.25 -13.56 12.71
CA ALA A 645 35.58 -12.24 12.14
C ALA A 645 36.43 -12.37 10.87
N SER A 646 37.41 -13.27 10.89
CA SER A 646 38.27 -13.52 9.74
C SER A 646 37.51 -14.12 8.55
N ASN A 647 36.58 -15.03 8.84
CA ASN A 647 35.75 -15.69 7.83
C ASN A 647 34.79 -14.72 7.13
N VAL A 648 34.16 -13.80 7.86
CA VAL A 648 33.22 -12.82 7.27
C VAL A 648 33.96 -11.77 6.43
N HIS A 649 35.09 -11.25 6.93
CA HIS A 649 35.84 -10.19 6.24
C HIS A 649 36.88 -10.70 5.22
N LEU A 650 37.00 -12.02 5.06
CA LEU A 650 37.92 -12.68 4.11
C LEU A 650 39.40 -12.27 4.27
N CYS A 651 39.78 -11.88 5.48
CA CYS A 651 41.15 -11.53 5.83
C CYS A 651 41.42 -11.91 7.28
N ASN A 652 42.68 -12.15 7.61
CA ASN A 652 43.05 -12.51 8.98
C ASN A 652 42.84 -11.29 9.91
N ILE A 653 41.76 -11.32 10.69
CA ILE A 653 41.41 -10.29 11.67
C ILE A 653 41.57 -10.89 13.05
N LYS A 654 42.40 -10.23 13.86
CA LYS A 654 42.47 -10.50 15.30
C LYS A 654 41.84 -9.35 16.04
N LEU A 655 40.80 -9.64 16.82
CA LEU A 655 40.15 -8.66 17.66
C LEU A 655 41.03 -8.36 18.88
N LYS A 656 40.82 -7.19 19.47
CA LYS A 656 41.46 -6.88 20.75
C LYS A 656 40.90 -7.84 21.81
N PRO A 657 41.72 -8.25 22.79
CA PRO A 657 41.25 -9.10 23.88
C PRO A 657 40.06 -8.44 24.60
N PRO A 658 39.08 -9.23 25.06
CA PRO A 658 37.87 -8.69 25.66
C PRO A 658 38.19 -7.96 26.97
N LYS A 659 37.45 -6.87 27.23
CA LYS A 659 37.40 -6.27 28.56
C LYS A 659 36.62 -7.18 29.49
N LYS A 660 37.21 -7.51 30.63
CA LYS A 660 36.61 -8.40 31.64
C LYS A 660 36.03 -7.55 32.77
N TYR A 661 34.77 -7.80 33.14
CA TYR A 661 34.13 -7.16 34.27
C TYR A 661 33.56 -8.22 35.23
N PRO A 662 33.82 -8.11 36.54
CA PRO A 662 33.08 -8.89 37.53
C PRO A 662 31.64 -8.37 37.60
N THR A 663 30.67 -9.27 37.68
CA THR A 663 29.24 -8.91 37.76
C THR A 663 28.54 -9.69 38.86
N PRO A 664 27.40 -9.19 39.39
CA PRO A 664 26.67 -9.87 40.47
C PRO A 664 26.21 -11.29 40.13
N TYR A 665 26.05 -11.60 38.84
CA TYR A 665 25.62 -12.91 38.33
C TYR A 665 26.77 -13.81 37.86
N GLY A 666 28.04 -13.36 37.96
CA GLY A 666 29.21 -14.10 37.47
C GLY A 666 30.25 -13.16 36.87
N GLY A 667 30.32 -13.10 35.54
CA GLY A 667 31.25 -12.23 34.82
C GLY A 667 30.69 -11.70 33.50
N ARG A 668 31.42 -10.77 32.88
CA ARG A 668 31.10 -10.22 31.57
C ARG A 668 32.36 -9.99 30.74
N LEU A 669 32.31 -10.42 29.48
CA LEU A 669 33.33 -10.16 28.46
C LEU A 669 32.76 -9.18 27.43
N GLU A 670 33.53 -8.14 27.08
CA GLU A 670 33.11 -7.13 26.10
C GLU A 670 34.17 -6.97 25.00
N TRP A 671 33.76 -7.21 23.75
CA TRP A 671 34.54 -6.95 22.55
C TRP A 671 33.95 -5.77 21.76
N THR A 672 34.82 -5.09 21.02
CA THR A 672 34.41 -4.14 19.98
C THR A 672 34.64 -4.80 18.63
N MET A 673 33.56 -5.04 17.89
CA MET A 673 33.59 -5.68 16.57
C MET A 673 34.18 -4.72 15.51
N PRO A 674 34.59 -5.21 14.32
CA PRO A 674 35.26 -4.39 13.31
C PRO A 674 34.44 -3.20 12.80
N GLY A 675 33.10 -3.32 12.77
CA GLY A 675 32.15 -2.27 12.42
C GLY A 675 31.87 -1.26 13.54
N GLY A 676 32.47 -1.44 14.72
CA GLY A 676 32.38 -0.53 15.86
C GLY A 676 31.22 -0.80 16.83
N ASN A 677 30.37 -1.81 16.57
CA ASN A 677 29.36 -2.23 17.54
C ASN A 677 29.97 -3.12 18.64
N LYS A 678 29.22 -3.26 19.73
CA LYS A 678 29.64 -4.05 20.90
C LYS A 678 29.12 -5.48 20.81
N LEU A 679 29.99 -6.43 21.13
CA LEU A 679 29.66 -7.83 21.40
C LEU A 679 29.91 -8.08 22.89
N ILE A 680 28.86 -8.44 23.62
CA ILE A 680 28.90 -8.62 25.08
C ILE A 680 28.54 -10.06 25.40
N ALA A 681 29.42 -10.80 26.06
CA ALA A 681 29.09 -12.12 26.61
C ALA A 681 28.90 -12.02 28.12
N HIS A 682 27.70 -12.39 28.58
CA HIS A 682 27.31 -12.51 29.98
C HIS A 682 27.56 -13.94 30.44
N LEU A 683 28.50 -14.12 31.37
CA LEU A 683 28.88 -15.41 31.93
C LEU A 683 28.09 -15.65 33.22
N LYS A 684 27.17 -16.63 33.20
CA LYS A 684 26.32 -16.95 34.36
C LYS A 684 27.01 -17.98 35.25
N ASP A 685 27.05 -17.66 36.53
CA ASP A 685 27.45 -18.59 37.60
C ASP A 685 26.20 -19.28 38.16
N LYS A 686 26.13 -20.62 38.05
CA LYS A 686 24.98 -21.42 38.51
C LYS A 686 24.72 -21.30 40.01
N VAL A 687 25.72 -20.92 40.80
CA VAL A 687 25.60 -20.72 42.25
C VAL A 687 24.90 -19.39 42.56
N LYS A 688 25.09 -18.38 41.70
CA LYS A 688 24.57 -17.02 41.91
C LYS A 688 23.22 -16.77 41.24
N ILE A 689 23.01 -17.32 40.04
CA ILE A 689 21.79 -17.12 39.25
C ILE A 689 21.25 -18.46 38.73
N ARG A 690 19.93 -18.55 38.58
CA ARG A 690 19.28 -19.76 38.06
C ARG A 690 19.77 -20.08 36.65
N HIS A 691 20.08 -21.35 36.43
CA HIS A 691 20.48 -21.90 35.13
C HIS A 691 19.24 -22.25 34.29
N ARG A 692 19.46 -22.55 33.00
CA ARG A 692 18.53 -22.85 31.89
C ARG A 692 18.15 -21.67 31.01
N LYS A 693 17.71 -22.01 29.80
CA LYS A 693 17.29 -21.10 28.72
C LYS A 693 16.30 -20.03 29.19
N ARG A 694 15.17 -20.42 29.81
CA ARG A 694 14.18 -19.48 30.36
C ARG A 694 14.79 -18.45 31.32
N TRP A 695 15.66 -18.86 32.23
CA TRP A 695 16.27 -17.93 33.20
C TRP A 695 17.31 -17.01 32.57
N SER A 696 17.99 -17.47 31.51
CA SER A 696 18.77 -16.59 30.63
C SER A 696 17.87 -15.57 29.92
N GLN A 697 16.66 -15.98 29.47
CA GLN A 697 15.70 -15.05 28.88
C GLN A 697 15.23 -13.97 29.86
N VAL A 698 14.85 -14.37 31.08
CA VAL A 698 14.50 -13.45 32.17
C VAL A 698 15.65 -12.48 32.44
N MET A 699 16.88 -12.99 32.56
CA MET A 699 18.05 -12.17 32.86
C MET A 699 18.27 -11.06 31.83
N TYR A 700 18.21 -11.36 30.53
CA TYR A 700 18.40 -10.33 29.51
C TYR A 700 17.26 -9.31 29.50
N MET A 701 16.02 -9.74 29.77
CA MET A 701 14.88 -8.82 29.82
C MET A 701 15.07 -7.82 30.98
N TYR A 702 15.47 -8.27 32.16
CA TYR A 702 15.76 -7.38 33.29
C TYR A 702 16.98 -6.49 33.06
N TYR A 703 18.05 -7.03 32.48
CA TYR A 703 19.26 -6.25 32.22
C TYR A 703 19.04 -5.17 31.14
N LEU A 704 18.45 -5.54 30.00
CA LEU A 704 18.29 -4.65 28.86
C LEU A 704 17.10 -3.69 29.01
N LEU A 705 15.96 -4.20 29.49
CA LEU A 705 14.72 -3.40 29.58
C LEU A 705 14.54 -2.76 30.95
N GLY A 706 14.87 -3.46 32.03
CA GLY A 706 14.86 -2.90 33.38
C GLY A 706 16.03 -1.95 33.58
N HIS A 707 17.23 -2.50 33.72
CA HIS A 707 18.39 -1.72 34.14
C HIS A 707 18.85 -0.70 33.08
N ARG A 708 18.97 -1.09 31.80
CA ARG A 708 19.50 -0.18 30.76
C ARG A 708 18.51 0.82 30.19
N LEU A 709 17.21 0.57 30.30
CA LEU A 709 16.18 1.43 29.72
C LEU A 709 15.35 2.15 30.79
N MET A 710 14.88 1.45 31.82
CA MET A 710 14.04 2.05 32.86
C MET A 710 14.83 2.87 33.87
N ASP A 711 16.08 2.52 34.20
CA ASP A 711 16.90 3.30 35.13
C ASP A 711 17.49 4.58 34.49
N LEU A 712 17.28 4.80 33.19
CA LEU A 712 17.72 6.04 32.54
C LEU A 712 17.04 7.26 33.19
N PRO A 713 17.76 8.35 33.52
CA PRO A 713 17.19 9.56 34.11
C PRO A 713 16.48 10.42 33.03
N VAL A 714 15.45 9.85 32.40
CA VAL A 714 14.73 10.42 31.24
C VAL A 714 13.23 10.42 31.50
N ASP A 715 12.51 11.39 30.92
CA ASP A 715 11.05 11.50 30.99
C ASP A 715 10.33 10.21 30.53
N VAL A 716 9.19 9.93 31.16
CA VAL A 716 8.39 8.70 30.93
C VAL A 716 7.90 8.62 29.48
N ASN A 717 7.51 9.75 28.88
CA ASN A 717 7.05 9.77 27.49
C ASN A 717 8.16 9.40 26.50
N ARG A 718 9.39 9.89 26.75
CA ARG A 718 10.55 9.56 25.92
C ARG A 718 10.97 8.10 26.11
N LYS A 719 10.95 7.57 27.34
CA LYS A 719 11.15 6.13 27.59
C LYS A 719 10.17 5.26 26.82
N ALA A 720 8.89 5.66 26.77
CA ALA A 720 7.86 4.93 26.03
C ALA A 720 8.13 4.90 24.51
N VAL A 721 8.67 5.98 23.93
CA VAL A 721 9.06 6.03 22.51
C VAL A 721 10.27 5.15 22.25
N ILE A 722 11.31 5.21 23.09
CA ILE A 722 12.49 4.36 22.97
C ILE A 722 12.09 2.88 23.09
N ALA A 723 11.23 2.52 24.06
CA ALA A 723 10.70 1.17 24.22
C ALA A 723 9.84 0.71 23.03
N GLU A 724 9.18 1.63 22.32
CA GLU A 724 8.39 1.31 21.12
C GLU A 724 9.29 0.97 19.92
N ASN A 725 10.46 1.60 19.81
CA ASN A 725 11.43 1.43 18.72
C ASN A 725 12.61 0.50 19.06
N THR A 726 12.63 -0.07 20.27
CA THR A 726 13.61 -1.08 20.69
C THR A 726 13.04 -2.47 20.52
N PHE A 727 13.80 -3.33 19.85
CA PHE A 727 13.46 -4.72 19.59
C PHE A 727 14.54 -5.66 20.13
N ILE A 728 14.10 -6.78 20.71
CA ILE A 728 14.96 -7.88 21.14
C ILE A 728 14.88 -8.96 20.07
N LEU A 729 16.02 -9.25 19.43
CA LEU A 729 16.15 -10.37 18.49
C LEU A 729 16.66 -11.58 19.26
N THR A 730 15.80 -12.56 19.51
CA THR A 730 16.19 -13.81 20.18
C THR A 730 16.83 -14.77 19.20
N LEU A 731 17.98 -15.31 19.57
CA LEU A 731 18.82 -16.20 18.77
C LEU A 731 19.20 -17.45 19.58
N ASP A 732 19.30 -18.59 18.89
CA ASP A 732 19.91 -19.80 19.42
C ASP A 732 21.38 -19.91 18.96
N GLY A 733 22.17 -20.76 19.61
CA GLY A 733 23.61 -20.89 19.38
C GLY A 733 24.01 -21.43 18.00
N ASP A 734 23.06 -21.96 17.23
CA ASP A 734 23.23 -22.67 15.95
C ASP A 734 22.62 -21.93 14.74
N ILE A 735 22.14 -20.70 14.93
CA ILE A 735 21.38 -20.00 13.88
C ILE A 735 22.27 -19.28 12.86
N ASN A 736 22.04 -19.55 11.58
CA ASN A 736 22.67 -18.83 10.46
C ASN A 736 21.65 -17.93 9.74
N PHE A 737 21.90 -16.61 9.69
CA PHE A 737 21.04 -15.66 8.99
C PHE A 737 21.82 -14.51 8.33
N ARG A 738 21.09 -13.72 7.54
CA ARG A 738 21.62 -12.54 6.81
C ARG A 738 20.88 -11.25 7.22
N PRO A 739 21.50 -10.07 7.10
CA PRO A 739 20.87 -8.81 7.49
C PRO A 739 19.52 -8.53 6.84
N HIS A 740 19.35 -8.91 5.57
CA HIS A 740 18.07 -8.78 4.87
C HIS A 740 16.92 -9.55 5.55
N ALA A 741 17.18 -10.69 6.22
CA ALA A 741 16.16 -11.44 6.94
C ALA A 741 15.65 -10.66 8.17
N VAL A 742 16.55 -10.01 8.90
CA VAL A 742 16.20 -9.14 10.04
C VAL A 742 15.42 -7.92 9.57
N GLN A 743 15.83 -7.31 8.44
CA GLN A 743 15.11 -6.19 7.84
C GLN A 743 13.64 -6.53 7.52
N LEU A 744 13.36 -7.74 7.03
CA LEU A 744 11.97 -8.20 6.79
C LEU A 744 11.15 -8.30 8.09
N LEU A 745 11.77 -8.72 9.21
CA LEU A 745 11.09 -8.74 10.51
C LEU A 745 10.82 -7.32 11.02
N VAL A 746 11.81 -6.43 10.89
CA VAL A 746 11.67 -5.02 11.26
C VAL A 746 10.57 -4.34 10.45
N ASP A 747 10.46 -4.60 9.14
CA ASP A 747 9.38 -4.08 8.28
C ASP A 747 7.99 -4.50 8.79
N LEU A 748 7.84 -5.75 9.24
CA LEU A 748 6.59 -6.24 9.84
C LEU A 748 6.29 -5.53 11.18
N MET A 749 7.31 -5.28 12.00
CA MET A 749 7.18 -4.56 13.27
C MET A 749 6.87 -3.06 13.06
N LYS A 750 7.45 -2.40 12.05
CA LYS A 750 7.15 -1.01 11.67
C LYS A 750 5.67 -0.87 11.28
N LYS A 751 5.13 -1.84 10.53
CA LYS A 751 3.77 -1.79 9.99
C LYS A 751 2.69 -1.65 11.07
N ASN A 752 2.82 -2.34 12.20
CA ASN A 752 1.86 -2.33 13.31
C ASN A 752 2.54 -2.08 14.65
N LYS A 753 2.32 -0.89 15.23
CA LYS A 753 2.84 -0.49 16.54
C LYS A 753 2.37 -1.37 17.70
N ASN A 754 1.22 -2.05 17.54
CA ASN A 754 0.69 -2.98 18.53
C ASN A 754 1.18 -4.43 18.32
N LEU A 755 2.01 -4.69 17.30
CA LEU A 755 2.59 -6.02 17.10
C LEU A 755 3.66 -6.26 18.17
N GLY A 756 3.46 -7.29 18.99
CA GLY A 756 4.37 -7.67 20.08
C GLY A 756 5.58 -8.48 19.64
N ALA A 757 5.41 -9.36 18.64
CA ALA A 757 6.49 -10.20 18.13
C ALA A 757 6.33 -10.51 16.63
N ALA A 758 7.44 -10.73 15.94
CA ALA A 758 7.51 -11.23 14.57
C ALA A 758 8.54 -12.37 14.47
N CYS A 759 8.15 -13.50 13.91
CA CYS A 759 9.01 -14.68 13.76
C CYS A 759 9.39 -14.88 12.29
N GLY A 760 10.65 -15.22 12.03
CA GLY A 760 11.09 -15.63 10.70
C GLY A 760 10.79 -17.09 10.39
N ARG A 761 10.88 -17.46 9.12
CA ARG A 761 10.83 -18.87 8.71
C ARG A 761 12.21 -19.49 8.89
N ILE A 762 12.26 -20.62 9.58
CA ILE A 762 13.46 -21.42 9.77
C ILE A 762 13.32 -22.72 8.97
N HIS A 763 14.44 -23.24 8.49
CA HIS A 763 14.51 -24.53 7.85
C HIS A 763 15.82 -25.21 8.26
N PRO A 764 15.82 -26.52 8.51
CA PRO A 764 17.04 -27.23 8.85
C PRO A 764 17.95 -27.31 7.63
N VAL A 765 19.25 -27.26 7.89
CA VAL A 765 20.34 -27.36 6.91
C VAL A 765 20.85 -28.81 6.90
N GLY A 766 21.40 -29.28 5.78
CA GLY A 766 21.84 -30.67 5.62
C GLY A 766 21.00 -31.55 4.68
N THR A 767 21.39 -32.83 4.61
CA THR A 767 20.92 -33.82 3.64
C THR A 767 20.42 -35.11 4.31
N GLY A 768 19.49 -35.80 3.65
CA GLY A 768 18.95 -37.09 4.10
C GLY A 768 17.43 -37.10 4.30
N PRO A 769 16.80 -38.29 4.37
CA PRO A 769 15.34 -38.42 4.43
C PRO A 769 14.71 -37.72 5.64
N MET A 770 15.36 -37.77 6.80
CA MET A 770 14.89 -37.11 8.02
C MET A 770 14.89 -35.59 7.88
N VAL A 771 15.97 -35.02 7.32
CA VAL A 771 16.06 -33.57 7.06
C VAL A 771 15.03 -33.13 6.04
N TRP A 772 14.75 -33.94 5.01
CA TRP A 772 13.70 -33.66 4.03
C TRP A 772 12.30 -33.64 4.67
N TYR A 773 12.01 -34.61 5.53
CA TYR A 773 10.76 -34.64 6.29
C TYR A 773 10.61 -33.39 7.16
N GLN A 774 11.65 -33.01 7.91
CA GLN A 774 11.65 -31.79 8.71
C GLN A 774 11.46 -30.54 7.84
N LYS A 775 12.16 -30.42 6.69
CA LYS A 775 11.98 -29.31 5.74
C LYS A 775 10.51 -29.20 5.28
N PHE A 776 9.86 -30.33 5.01
CA PHE A 776 8.45 -30.37 4.65
C PHE A 776 7.53 -29.97 5.82
N GLU A 777 7.72 -30.56 7.01
CA GLU A 777 6.95 -30.27 8.22
C GLU A 777 7.01 -28.78 8.58
N TYR A 778 8.21 -28.20 8.64
CA TYR A 778 8.41 -26.77 8.88
C TYR A 778 7.76 -25.91 7.79
N ALA A 779 7.80 -26.32 6.53
CA ALA A 779 7.17 -25.59 5.43
C ALA A 779 5.63 -25.57 5.55
N VAL A 780 5.03 -26.74 5.81
CA VAL A 780 3.57 -26.88 5.97
C VAL A 780 3.09 -26.12 7.19
N GLY A 781 3.77 -26.27 8.33
CA GLY A 781 3.48 -25.51 9.55
C GLY A 781 3.56 -24.00 9.31
N HIS A 782 4.56 -23.52 8.56
CA HIS A 782 4.70 -22.11 8.25
C HIS A 782 3.61 -21.58 7.30
N TRP A 783 3.28 -22.31 6.23
CA TRP A 783 2.35 -21.83 5.20
C TRP A 783 0.88 -22.00 5.55
N LEU A 784 0.51 -23.03 6.30
CA LEU A 784 -0.89 -23.31 6.64
C LEU A 784 -1.19 -22.91 8.08
N GLN A 785 -0.47 -23.48 9.05
CA GLN A 785 -0.77 -23.26 10.47
C GLN A 785 -0.45 -21.83 10.89
N LYS A 786 0.78 -21.34 10.66
CA LYS A 786 1.18 -19.97 11.04
C LYS A 786 0.43 -18.89 10.26
N ALA A 787 0.09 -19.14 9.01
CA ALA A 787 -0.77 -18.22 8.24
C ALA A 787 -2.18 -18.12 8.84
N THR A 788 -2.75 -19.24 9.28
CA THR A 788 -4.05 -19.29 9.97
C THR A 788 -3.98 -18.62 11.33
N GLU A 789 -2.95 -18.92 12.13
CA GLU A 789 -2.67 -18.27 13.43
C GLU A 789 -2.56 -16.74 13.28
N HIS A 790 -1.83 -16.26 12.26
CA HIS A 790 -1.71 -14.84 11.95
C HIS A 790 -3.03 -14.22 11.49
N MET A 791 -3.87 -14.94 10.74
CA MET A 791 -5.20 -14.47 10.33
C MET A 791 -6.15 -14.31 11.52
N ILE A 792 -6.13 -15.27 12.44
CA ILE A 792 -6.95 -15.26 13.67
C ILE A 792 -6.39 -14.27 14.70
N GLY A 793 -5.10 -13.93 14.60
CA GLY A 793 -4.41 -13.04 15.54
C GLY A 793 -3.94 -13.73 16.82
N CYS A 794 -3.89 -15.07 16.83
CA CYS A 794 -3.48 -15.89 17.96
C CYS A 794 -2.29 -16.77 17.55
N VAL A 795 -1.07 -16.22 17.65
CA VAL A 795 0.16 -16.98 17.38
C VAL A 795 0.49 -17.83 18.59
N LEU A 796 0.43 -19.16 18.43
CA LEU A 796 0.61 -20.10 19.54
C LEU A 796 2.07 -20.17 20.03
N CYS A 797 3.02 -19.88 19.15
CA CYS A 797 4.45 -19.88 19.49
C CYS A 797 5.25 -19.06 18.46
N SER A 798 6.14 -18.21 18.94
CA SER A 798 7.24 -17.58 18.22
C SER A 798 8.52 -18.20 18.75
N PRO A 799 9.16 -19.12 18.01
CA PRO A 799 10.34 -19.83 18.48
C PRO A 799 11.50 -18.88 18.80
N GLY A 800 12.23 -19.16 19.88
CA GLY A 800 13.31 -18.35 20.42
C GLY A 800 14.57 -18.27 19.53
N CYS A 801 14.66 -19.06 18.45
CA CYS A 801 15.84 -19.12 17.59
C CYS A 801 15.96 -18.01 16.54
N PHE A 802 14.86 -17.45 16.03
CA PHE A 802 14.89 -16.29 15.12
C PHE A 802 13.57 -15.50 15.18
N SER A 803 13.37 -14.81 16.31
CA SER A 803 12.18 -14.01 16.58
C SER A 803 12.54 -12.62 17.09
N LEU A 804 11.77 -11.62 16.67
CA LEU A 804 11.94 -10.22 17.03
C LEU A 804 10.78 -9.78 17.93
N PHE A 805 11.08 -9.42 19.18
CA PHE A 805 10.11 -8.99 20.19
C PHE A 805 10.21 -7.49 20.45
N ARG A 806 9.06 -6.80 20.60
CA ARG A 806 9.03 -5.38 20.95
C ARG A 806 9.25 -5.19 22.45
N ALA A 807 10.18 -4.32 22.84
CA ALA A 807 10.45 -4.01 24.24
C ALA A 807 9.19 -3.54 24.99
N LYS A 808 8.42 -2.61 24.42
CA LYS A 808 7.12 -2.15 24.98
C LYS A 808 6.08 -3.26 25.19
N ALA A 809 6.17 -4.39 24.47
CA ALA A 809 5.28 -5.52 24.66
C ALA A 809 5.75 -6.45 25.77
N LEU A 810 7.06 -6.68 25.85
CA LEU A 810 7.67 -7.45 26.92
C LEU A 810 7.55 -6.74 28.28
N MET A 811 7.71 -5.41 28.32
CA MET A 811 7.64 -4.60 29.54
C MET A 811 6.23 -4.41 30.11
N ASP A 812 5.22 -5.10 29.59
CA ASP A 812 3.90 -5.05 30.22
C ASP A 812 3.95 -5.75 31.60
N ASP A 813 3.38 -5.10 32.62
CA ASP A 813 3.51 -5.51 34.03
C ASP A 813 3.08 -6.97 34.26
N ASN A 814 2.07 -7.42 33.52
CA ASN A 814 1.57 -8.80 33.64
C ASN A 814 2.50 -9.83 32.99
N VAL A 815 3.23 -9.47 31.94
CA VAL A 815 4.06 -10.39 31.16
C VAL A 815 5.31 -10.74 31.95
N MET A 816 6.14 -9.76 32.30
CA MET A 816 7.38 -10.00 33.03
C MET A 816 7.14 -10.68 34.38
N ARG A 817 6.15 -10.21 35.14
CA ARG A 817 5.83 -10.77 36.45
C ARG A 817 5.46 -12.25 36.38
N ARG A 818 4.57 -12.63 35.46
CA ARG A 818 4.16 -14.03 35.27
C ARG A 818 5.25 -14.89 34.64
N TYR A 819 6.08 -14.32 33.78
CA TYR A 819 7.17 -15.05 33.16
C TYR A 819 8.27 -15.42 34.17
N THR A 820 8.37 -14.73 35.31
CA THR A 820 9.29 -15.07 36.41
C THR A 820 8.76 -16.07 37.46
N THR A 821 7.52 -16.54 37.33
CA THR A 821 6.94 -17.49 38.29
C THR A 821 7.71 -18.81 38.34
N ARG A 822 7.99 -19.31 39.55
CA ARG A 822 8.72 -20.58 39.73
C ARG A 822 7.84 -21.78 39.32
N SER A 823 8.48 -22.81 38.77
CA SER A 823 7.86 -24.08 38.45
C SER A 823 7.86 -24.98 39.69
N ASP A 824 6.85 -24.81 40.55
CA ASP A 824 6.74 -25.59 41.78
C ASP A 824 6.05 -26.96 41.57
N GLU A 825 5.36 -27.13 40.44
CA GLU A 825 4.67 -28.38 40.06
C GLU A 825 5.25 -29.00 38.78
N ALA A 826 5.09 -30.32 38.61
CA ALA A 826 5.56 -31.03 37.42
C ALA A 826 4.92 -30.50 36.12
N LEU A 827 3.65 -30.10 36.15
CA LEU A 827 2.97 -29.50 35.00
C LEU A 827 3.58 -28.12 34.66
N HIS A 828 3.87 -27.31 35.69
CA HIS A 828 4.51 -26.01 35.52
C HIS A 828 5.92 -26.15 34.93
N TYR A 829 6.64 -27.21 35.26
CA TYR A 829 7.94 -27.47 34.67
C TYR A 829 7.86 -27.68 33.15
N VAL A 830 6.93 -28.52 32.69
CA VAL A 830 6.72 -28.78 31.26
C VAL A 830 6.24 -27.51 30.54
N GLN A 831 5.34 -26.75 31.17
CA GLN A 831 4.77 -25.55 30.54
C GLN A 831 5.73 -24.36 30.54
N TYR A 832 6.42 -24.10 31.65
CA TYR A 832 7.18 -22.88 31.82
C TYR A 832 8.64 -23.03 31.42
N ASP A 833 9.28 -24.18 31.69
CA ASP A 833 10.72 -24.36 31.47
C ASP A 833 11.05 -25.17 30.21
N GLN A 834 10.20 -26.13 29.79
CA GLN A 834 10.33 -26.82 28.49
C GLN A 834 9.50 -26.16 27.37
N GLY A 835 8.50 -25.37 27.74
CA GLY A 835 7.59 -24.67 26.84
C GLY A 835 7.74 -23.15 26.91
N GLU A 836 8.92 -22.65 27.28
CA GLU A 836 9.18 -21.26 27.64
C GLU A 836 8.80 -20.26 26.54
N ASP A 837 9.06 -20.60 25.27
CA ASP A 837 8.72 -19.75 24.12
C ASP A 837 7.20 -19.68 23.91
N ARG A 838 6.49 -20.82 24.07
CA ARG A 838 5.02 -20.89 24.01
C ARG A 838 4.40 -20.14 25.18
N TRP A 839 4.99 -20.26 26.37
CA TRP A 839 4.54 -19.55 27.56
C TRP A 839 4.65 -18.03 27.38
N LEU A 840 5.80 -17.55 26.90
CA LEU A 840 6.01 -16.13 26.62
C LEU A 840 4.99 -15.59 25.60
N CYS A 841 4.74 -16.33 24.52
CA CYS A 841 3.75 -15.93 23.51
C CYS A 841 2.32 -15.87 24.07
N THR A 842 1.97 -16.83 24.93
CA THR A 842 0.66 -16.85 25.60
C THR A 842 0.48 -15.63 26.49
N LEU A 843 1.50 -15.24 27.24
CA LEU A 843 1.47 -14.04 28.08
C LEU A 843 1.33 -12.76 27.26
N LEU A 844 2.01 -12.67 26.10
CA LEU A 844 1.89 -11.53 25.19
C LEU A 844 0.49 -11.40 24.56
N LEU A 845 -0.24 -12.50 24.40
CA LEU A 845 -1.63 -12.50 23.89
C LEU A 845 -2.68 -12.17 24.95
N GLN A 846 -2.40 -12.43 26.24
CA GLN A 846 -3.30 -12.09 27.35
C GLN A 846 -3.27 -10.60 27.74
N ARG A 847 -2.42 -9.82 27.08
CA ARG A 847 -2.32 -8.37 27.19
C ARG A 847 -3.57 -7.67 26.67
#